data_AF-U2J090-F1
#
_entry.id   AF-U2J090-F1
#
_cell.length_a   1.000
_cell.length_b   1.000
_cell.length_c   1.000
_cell.angle_alpha   90.00
_cell.angle_beta   90.00
_cell.angle_gamma   90.00
#
_symmetry.space_group_name_H-M   'P 1'
#
loop_
_entity.id
_entity.type
_entity.pdbx_description
1 polymer ?
#
loop_
_entity_poly.entity_id
_entity_poly.type
_entity_poly.pdbx_seq_one_letter_code
_entity_poly.pdbx_strand_id
1 'polypeptide(L)'
;MKERINGYIDRWQKINANVTFEFWWSSDLIARLQIPSNQGLLRFWFGNNEFTDDNFLLFNKASILDLGNRYTPKLNIEVSSAQYFAVLSRGKSFKEFLNTELKKAESACQKIEKNEKCQEATERVIDVRESVERIKEVDILGIEKIPIDDFLLSLMSLANTVQDIYYNLIEKDISQNINREIQKIYELSVDLLNVYNGLHQEVMKLVNDPVLILEGDAGVGKSHLLADIVEKRKNDKLDSLLLLGQKFTTDEEPFTQIMRMLNFDGSSEELLETLEAKAEISGHRLVVFIDAINEGHGLNIWPNCIRSFIESFRAHPWLGLVLSIRTSYVPAIIPRDEFGYDYCVRAIHRGFGANTRKAVLTYFKEYNILYPSVPLLNPEFRNPLFLHLFCEGMQKNGYHKIPDGIRGISSVIKLFFDGVEKSIRSHIRNSSSISVVEKAVHRYIEYLTENGCHELSVDEASEILSEISPRTFKEGELVDLLISEGVFSKNIFYDEDGGDVEGIYLSYERFENILQAEYIINNLKIDSVSLISYLKDIKRLDKVNGLFEALAILLPERRGQELFDVLPQFKEKGYVVNAVLSSLLWRDEKTIDSRLDSYFKQFYGNSRFMYRFVLTIIEISFNHRNYFNANYLHHILAPMKLADRDAVWIPILYQIYSGQDNIMEEIINWAWDESDKIHISDKSVELGVTLLAWLLASTNRKLRDTATKALIQLLHSRMNILISLFEKFKTVDDPYIQERLYCIAFGCAVRTTSKESLKEISLYVYSSIFDVKGEIYPHILLRDYAREIIEYAISIGVELDIALDKIRPPYNSKFEFDVVTEEDIMSILDKCGNYKGSPGMCGMVMSMLPEHSSLSYGDFGRYTFQSALSNWKIDAESLNYVAIKLIINKYGYSEDKHGVFDKVIGSGRGRTTTPNERIGKKYQWLAFHELLARVSDNFLKIEGAWSNNVVKYEGPWDPFVRDIDPTTLIHINELSPEDELKDNFWWSVEKYANWDMDMVDWLNADNDLPSVEPIIETKDSDGCEWLALECYPSWEEPHYDNGIYKRLWYQVRSCIVDETDFNRIYEWASKQDFGGRWMPENSERYEMFYREYYWSPAYHIYDSEGITKKELYDRNSEEFMGNIEITAIYYLWEAEEDYSKETAFSCLLPSKQLFDGVDMKFTDKQGIFSDDNGKVVCFDTSEVEKSKKYLLIRKDALLSYLKDNHKRILWYVLGERNIIGLHNYPENFPSWLVISGNYTLSGDGEVTGSLRTSHK
;
A
#
# COMPACT_ATOMS: atom_id res chain seq x y z
N MET A 1 54.47 39.28 -18.13
CA MET A 1 53.10 38.97 -17.64
C MET A 1 52.96 37.52 -17.21
N LYS A 2 53.29 36.54 -18.07
CA LYS A 2 53.34 35.11 -17.73
C LYS A 2 54.16 34.79 -16.47
N GLU A 3 55.36 35.34 -16.33
CA GLU A 3 56.17 35.19 -15.10
C GLU A 3 55.49 35.76 -13.84
N ARG A 4 54.74 36.84 -13.99
CA ARG A 4 54.01 37.47 -12.88
C ARG A 4 52.82 36.63 -12.44
N ILE A 5 52.13 36.00 -13.39
CA ILE A 5 51.03 35.05 -13.16
C ILE A 5 51.56 33.74 -12.54
N ASN A 6 52.65 33.19 -13.08
CA ASN A 6 53.30 32.02 -12.48
C ASN A 6 53.73 32.32 -11.04
N GLY A 7 54.24 33.52 -10.76
CA GLY A 7 54.53 33.96 -9.39
C GLY A 7 53.30 34.16 -8.49
N TYR A 8 52.09 34.29 -9.04
CA TYR A 8 50.84 34.24 -8.25
C TYR A 8 50.37 32.79 -8.05
N ILE A 9 50.40 31.95 -9.09
CA ILE A 9 50.10 30.52 -9.02
C ILE A 9 50.96 29.84 -7.96
N ASP A 10 52.28 30.07 -7.97
CA ASP A 10 53.22 29.55 -6.96
C ASP A 10 52.87 29.99 -5.53
N ARG A 11 52.34 31.21 -5.38
CA ARG A 11 51.91 31.73 -4.08
C ARG A 11 50.59 31.09 -3.64
N TRP A 12 49.65 30.90 -4.54
CA TRP A 12 48.36 30.28 -4.25
C TRP A 12 48.47 28.78 -3.98
N GLN A 13 49.30 28.05 -4.73
CA GLN A 13 49.60 26.64 -4.48
C GLN A 13 50.27 26.41 -3.12
N LYS A 14 51.04 27.38 -2.61
CA LYS A 14 51.58 27.35 -1.24
C LYS A 14 50.54 27.62 -0.15
N ILE A 15 49.42 28.27 -0.49
CA ILE A 15 48.32 28.56 0.44
C ILE A 15 47.37 27.37 0.51
N ASN A 16 47.14 26.66 -0.60
CA ASN A 16 46.36 25.43 -0.63
C ASN A 16 46.95 24.44 -1.65
N ALA A 17 47.63 23.41 -1.14
CA ALA A 17 48.33 22.42 -1.96
C ALA A 17 47.38 21.46 -2.71
N ASN A 18 46.09 21.42 -2.35
CA ASN A 18 45.10 20.53 -2.95
C ASN A 18 44.36 21.18 -4.14
N VAL A 19 44.71 22.41 -4.51
CA VAL A 19 44.04 23.15 -5.60
C VAL A 19 45.04 23.52 -6.69
N THR A 20 44.76 23.09 -7.92
CA THR A 20 45.55 23.41 -9.11
C THR A 20 45.06 24.71 -9.73
N PHE A 21 45.93 25.70 -9.88
CA PHE A 21 45.58 26.98 -10.51
C PHE A 21 46.10 27.03 -11.94
N GLU A 22 45.20 26.80 -12.91
CA GLU A 22 45.51 26.96 -14.33
C GLU A 22 45.06 28.33 -14.84
N PHE A 23 45.97 29.09 -15.45
CA PHE A 23 45.64 30.37 -16.06
C PHE A 23 45.36 30.21 -17.55
N TRP A 24 44.19 30.66 -17.99
CA TRP A 24 43.81 30.67 -19.42
C TRP A 24 43.94 32.08 -19.99
N TRP A 25 44.69 32.21 -21.09
CA TRP A 25 44.73 33.45 -21.85
C TRP A 25 43.42 33.63 -22.63
N SER A 26 43.07 34.88 -22.97
CA SER A 26 41.93 35.16 -23.85
C SER A 26 42.04 34.42 -25.18
N SER A 27 43.27 34.24 -25.70
CA SER A 27 43.55 33.43 -26.88
C SER A 27 43.28 31.94 -26.69
N ASP A 28 43.49 31.41 -25.48
CA ASP A 28 43.22 29.99 -25.18
C ASP A 28 41.71 29.75 -25.09
N LEU A 29 40.99 30.71 -24.52
CA LEU A 29 39.53 30.66 -24.42
C LEU A 29 38.88 30.79 -25.81
N ILE A 30 39.41 31.68 -26.66
CA ILE A 30 39.01 31.78 -28.07
C ILE A 30 39.35 30.50 -28.83
N ALA A 31 40.55 29.94 -28.66
CA ALA A 31 40.96 28.70 -29.35
C ALA A 31 40.08 27.51 -28.92
N ARG A 32 39.69 27.44 -27.64
CA ARG A 32 38.76 26.43 -27.12
C ARG A 32 37.35 26.64 -27.68
N LEU A 33 36.84 27.87 -27.73
CA LEU A 33 35.52 28.17 -28.31
C LEU A 33 35.49 27.98 -29.84
N GLN A 34 36.63 28.05 -30.53
CA GLN A 34 36.75 27.81 -31.96
C GLN A 34 36.83 26.32 -32.35
N ILE A 35 36.86 25.42 -31.37
CA ILE A 35 36.77 23.98 -31.64
C ILE A 35 35.36 23.71 -32.18
N PRO A 36 35.20 22.97 -33.30
CA PRO A 36 33.89 22.70 -33.89
C PRO A 36 32.85 22.12 -32.93
N SER A 37 33.26 21.27 -31.97
CA SER A 37 32.38 20.70 -30.94
C SER A 37 31.83 21.72 -29.93
N ASN A 38 32.33 22.95 -29.93
CA ASN A 38 31.92 24.01 -29.00
C ASN A 38 31.11 25.11 -29.72
N GLN A 39 30.62 24.86 -30.94
CA GLN A 39 29.82 25.83 -31.69
C GLN A 39 28.49 26.16 -30.99
N GLY A 40 27.83 25.17 -30.37
CA GLY A 40 26.68 25.38 -29.49
C GLY A 40 26.93 26.37 -28.36
N LEU A 41 28.06 26.25 -27.64
CA LEU A 41 28.44 27.20 -26.59
C LEU A 41 28.65 28.62 -27.15
N LEU A 42 29.27 28.72 -28.33
CA LEU A 42 29.48 30.02 -28.98
C LEU A 42 28.16 30.67 -29.40
N ARG A 43 27.21 29.87 -29.93
CA ARG A 43 25.87 30.36 -30.28
C ARG A 43 25.01 30.71 -29.06
N PHE A 44 25.03 29.87 -28.02
CA PHE A 44 24.27 30.10 -26.79
C PHE A 44 24.70 31.41 -26.11
N TRP A 45 26.01 31.61 -25.90
CA TRP A 45 26.52 32.76 -25.16
C TRP A 45 26.71 34.03 -26.00
N PHE A 46 26.91 33.92 -27.33
CA PHE A 46 27.28 35.06 -28.19
C PHE A 46 26.42 35.23 -29.44
N GLY A 47 25.44 34.35 -29.68
CA GLY A 47 24.62 34.31 -30.91
C GLY A 47 23.23 34.93 -30.81
N ASN A 48 22.89 35.62 -29.70
CA ASN A 48 21.55 36.19 -29.40
C ASN A 48 20.39 35.16 -29.31
N ASN A 49 20.65 33.86 -29.36
CA ASN A 49 19.65 32.78 -29.22
C ASN A 49 19.79 32.08 -27.85
N GLU A 50 19.97 32.86 -26.79
CA GLU A 50 20.02 32.33 -25.43
C GLU A 50 18.63 31.78 -25.06
N PHE A 51 18.48 30.46 -25.02
CA PHE A 51 17.26 29.84 -24.48
C PHE A 51 17.23 30.08 -22.97
N THR A 52 16.71 31.23 -22.55
CA THR A 52 16.54 31.60 -21.15
C THR A 52 15.50 30.72 -20.46
N ASP A 53 15.55 30.64 -19.13
CA ASP A 53 14.53 29.93 -18.33
C ASP A 53 13.11 30.42 -18.66
N ASP A 54 12.97 31.73 -18.88
CA ASP A 54 11.71 32.37 -19.27
C ASP A 54 11.21 31.88 -20.64
N ASN A 55 12.12 31.64 -21.60
CA ASN A 55 11.74 31.13 -22.92
C ASN A 55 11.14 29.72 -22.81
N PHE A 56 11.78 28.81 -22.06
CA PHE A 56 11.22 27.47 -21.82
C PHE A 56 9.90 27.53 -21.06
N LEU A 57 9.81 28.38 -20.03
CA LEU A 57 8.61 28.52 -19.22
C LEU A 57 7.43 29.04 -20.04
N LEU A 58 7.64 30.06 -20.88
CA LEU A 58 6.60 30.61 -21.75
C LEU A 58 6.19 29.60 -22.83
N PHE A 59 7.15 28.91 -23.45
CA PHE A 59 6.87 27.89 -24.47
C PHE A 59 6.05 26.74 -23.90
N ASN A 60 6.49 26.12 -22.81
CA ASN A 60 5.78 25.02 -22.18
C ASN A 60 4.40 25.43 -21.69
N LYS A 61 4.25 26.64 -21.14
CA LYS A 61 2.96 27.17 -20.74
C LYS A 61 2.01 27.31 -21.94
N ALA A 62 2.50 27.76 -23.08
CA ALA A 62 1.70 27.84 -24.30
C ALA A 62 1.28 26.43 -24.78
N SER A 63 2.20 25.46 -24.81
CA SER A 63 1.89 24.07 -25.16
C SER A 63 0.86 23.43 -24.21
N ILE A 64 1.00 23.66 -22.90
CA ILE A 64 0.05 23.15 -21.90
C ILE A 64 -1.34 23.79 -22.07
N LEU A 65 -1.41 25.09 -22.39
CA LEU A 65 -2.69 25.76 -22.69
C LEU A 65 -3.34 25.21 -23.95
N ASP A 66 -2.55 24.89 -24.98
CA ASP A 66 -3.01 24.32 -26.24
C ASP A 66 -3.56 22.88 -26.12
N LEU A 67 -3.29 22.18 -25.00
CA LEU A 67 -3.94 20.89 -24.68
C LEU A 67 -5.42 21.05 -24.29
N GLY A 68 -5.85 22.25 -23.86
CA GLY A 68 -7.22 22.52 -23.45
C GLY A 68 -7.74 21.54 -22.38
N ASN A 69 -8.92 20.94 -22.61
CA ASN A 69 -9.54 20.00 -21.67
C ASN A 69 -8.76 18.69 -21.50
N ARG A 70 -7.75 18.39 -22.34
CA ARG A 70 -6.89 17.20 -22.19
C ARG A 70 -6.00 17.26 -20.95
N TYR A 71 -5.76 18.46 -20.37
CA TYR A 71 -5.01 18.62 -19.14
C TYR A 71 -5.85 19.32 -18.06
N THR A 72 -6.10 18.63 -16.95
CA THR A 72 -6.86 19.17 -15.81
C THR A 72 -6.07 18.92 -14.52
N PRO A 73 -5.23 19.88 -14.08
CA PRO A 73 -4.34 19.71 -12.91
C PRO A 73 -5.08 19.34 -11.62
N LYS A 74 -6.28 19.92 -11.42
CA LYS A 74 -7.10 19.67 -10.21
C LYS A 74 -7.55 18.23 -10.05
N LEU A 75 -7.62 17.49 -11.17
CA LEU A 75 -8.05 16.10 -11.24
C LEU A 75 -6.86 15.15 -11.43
N ASN A 76 -5.63 15.63 -11.21
CA ASN A 76 -4.44 14.81 -11.38
C ASN A 76 -4.39 13.66 -10.35
N ILE A 77 -4.14 12.46 -10.85
CA ILE A 77 -3.95 11.25 -10.06
C ILE A 77 -2.61 10.67 -10.47
N GLU A 78 -1.72 10.44 -9.51
CA GLU A 78 -0.44 9.81 -9.77
C GLU A 78 -0.64 8.40 -10.35
N VAL A 79 0.18 8.03 -11.33
CA VAL A 79 0.09 6.76 -12.07
C VAL A 79 1.45 6.10 -12.13
N SER A 80 1.49 4.75 -12.19
CA SER A 80 2.74 3.99 -12.14
C SER A 80 3.74 4.36 -13.26
N SER A 81 3.26 4.79 -14.42
CA SER A 81 4.12 5.24 -15.52
C SER A 81 4.95 6.48 -15.18
N ALA A 82 4.62 7.23 -14.13
CA ALA A 82 5.39 8.38 -13.66
C ALA A 82 6.85 8.00 -13.27
N GLN A 83 7.08 6.76 -12.83
CA GLN A 83 8.41 6.29 -12.41
C GLN A 83 9.45 6.32 -13.54
N TYR A 84 9.02 6.15 -14.81
CA TYR A 84 9.92 6.16 -15.96
C TYR A 84 10.61 7.52 -16.13
N PHE A 85 9.88 8.60 -15.86
CA PHE A 85 10.41 9.95 -15.98
C PHE A 85 11.40 10.27 -14.86
N ALA A 86 11.19 9.74 -13.65
CA ALA A 86 12.11 9.91 -12.54
C ALA A 86 13.49 9.29 -12.86
N VAL A 87 13.50 8.06 -13.41
CA VAL A 87 14.72 7.36 -13.82
C VAL A 87 15.38 8.03 -15.03
N LEU A 88 14.61 8.36 -16.07
CA LEU A 88 15.10 9.07 -17.26
C LEU A 88 15.74 10.41 -16.91
N SER A 89 15.22 11.10 -15.90
CA SER A 89 15.72 12.42 -15.49
C SER A 89 17.01 12.36 -14.67
N ARG A 90 17.39 11.17 -14.16
CA ARG A 90 18.46 11.03 -13.15
C ARG A 90 18.30 12.01 -11.97
N GLY A 91 17.05 12.23 -11.53
CA GLY A 91 16.75 13.19 -10.46
C GLY A 91 17.12 12.69 -9.06
N LYS A 92 16.91 13.54 -8.04
CA LYS A 92 17.17 13.19 -6.63
C LYS A 92 16.47 11.92 -6.18
N SER A 93 15.21 11.72 -6.56
CA SER A 93 14.43 10.53 -6.21
C SER A 93 15.06 9.24 -6.76
N PHE A 94 15.63 9.28 -7.98
CA PHE A 94 16.35 8.13 -8.54
C PHE A 94 17.65 7.87 -7.77
N LYS A 95 18.40 8.92 -7.44
CA LYS A 95 19.63 8.82 -6.64
C LYS A 95 19.37 8.17 -5.28
N GLU A 96 18.32 8.59 -4.59
CA GLU A 96 17.90 8.01 -3.29
C GLU A 96 17.50 6.54 -3.42
N PHE A 97 16.71 6.20 -4.45
CA PHE A 97 16.34 4.81 -4.75
C PHE A 97 17.57 3.94 -5.02
N LEU A 98 18.46 4.37 -5.92
CA LEU A 98 19.68 3.62 -6.26
C LEU A 98 20.58 3.45 -5.04
N ASN A 99 20.81 4.52 -4.27
CA ASN A 99 21.59 4.45 -3.03
C ASN A 99 21.00 3.45 -2.02
N THR A 100 19.68 3.40 -1.91
CA THR A 100 18.97 2.46 -1.04
C THR A 100 19.21 1.01 -1.47
N GLU A 101 19.12 0.72 -2.77
CA GLU A 101 19.38 -0.61 -3.31
C GLU A 101 20.86 -1.02 -3.18
N LEU A 102 21.80 -0.09 -3.38
CA LEU A 102 23.23 -0.33 -3.15
C LEU A 102 23.50 -0.66 -1.68
N LYS A 103 22.91 0.09 -0.73
CA LYS A 103 23.02 -0.19 0.71
C LYS A 103 22.47 -1.58 1.08
N LYS A 104 21.33 -1.99 0.50
CA LYS A 104 20.77 -3.33 0.71
C LYS A 104 21.72 -4.42 0.22
N ALA A 105 22.32 -4.24 -0.96
CA ALA A 105 23.32 -5.18 -1.49
C ALA A 105 24.57 -5.25 -0.60
N GLU A 106 25.07 -4.11 -0.12
CA GLU A 106 26.21 -4.07 0.81
C GLU A 106 25.89 -4.76 2.14
N SER A 107 24.70 -4.54 2.68
CA SER A 107 24.22 -5.21 3.90
C SER A 107 24.16 -6.73 3.72
N ALA A 108 23.65 -7.21 2.58
CA ALA A 108 23.65 -8.64 2.24
C ALA A 108 25.09 -9.17 2.13
N CYS A 109 25.98 -8.47 1.43
CA CYS A 109 27.40 -8.83 1.32
C CYS A 109 28.10 -8.96 2.69
N GLN A 110 27.89 -8.01 3.59
CA GLN A 110 28.46 -8.06 4.95
C GLN A 110 27.96 -9.26 5.75
N LYS A 111 26.67 -9.63 5.59
CA LYS A 111 26.10 -10.81 6.25
C LYS A 111 26.64 -12.12 5.66
N ILE A 112 26.88 -12.16 4.36
CA ILE A 112 27.47 -13.32 3.65
C ILE A 112 28.90 -13.57 4.13
N GLU A 113 29.74 -12.53 4.20
CA GLU A 113 31.14 -12.66 4.67
C GLU A 113 31.25 -13.11 6.13
N LYS A 114 30.32 -12.66 6.98
CA LYS A 114 30.27 -13.07 8.39
C LYS A 114 29.80 -14.51 8.57
N ASN A 115 29.27 -15.16 7.52
CA ASN A 115 28.77 -16.52 7.58
C ASN A 115 29.84 -17.53 7.13
N GLU A 116 30.33 -18.35 8.06
CA GLU A 116 31.38 -19.33 7.81
C GLU A 116 31.05 -20.33 6.69
N LYS A 117 29.77 -20.61 6.44
CA LYS A 117 29.32 -21.51 5.38
C LYS A 117 29.30 -20.88 3.98
N CYS A 118 29.47 -19.56 3.91
CA CYS A 118 29.46 -18.81 2.66
C CYS A 118 30.86 -18.43 2.16
N GLN A 119 31.93 -19.06 2.67
CA GLN A 119 33.31 -18.77 2.25
C GLN A 119 33.51 -18.88 0.73
N GLU A 120 32.84 -19.83 0.07
CA GLU A 120 32.87 -20.01 -1.39
C GLU A 120 32.30 -18.78 -2.16
N ALA A 121 31.49 -17.94 -1.51
CA ALA A 121 30.92 -16.73 -2.10
C ALA A 121 31.80 -15.47 -1.91
N THR A 122 32.92 -15.54 -1.17
CA THR A 122 33.74 -14.37 -0.82
C THR A 122 34.28 -13.63 -2.05
N GLU A 123 34.73 -14.35 -3.07
CA GLU A 123 35.20 -13.73 -4.33
C GLU A 123 34.06 -12.97 -5.02
N ARG A 124 32.84 -13.52 -5.00
CA ARG A 124 31.64 -12.85 -5.56
C ARG A 124 31.20 -11.63 -4.76
N VAL A 125 31.43 -11.64 -3.45
CA VAL A 125 31.20 -10.44 -2.61
C VAL A 125 32.14 -9.31 -3.01
N ILE A 126 33.41 -9.62 -3.31
CA ILE A 126 34.38 -8.63 -3.80
C ILE A 126 33.89 -8.04 -5.13
N ASP A 127 33.48 -8.89 -6.09
CA ASP A 127 32.95 -8.45 -7.39
C ASP A 127 31.77 -7.47 -7.25
N VAL A 128 30.86 -7.73 -6.30
CA VAL A 128 29.71 -6.86 -6.00
C VAL A 128 30.19 -5.53 -5.39
N ARG A 129 31.07 -5.55 -4.39
CA ARG A 129 31.58 -4.33 -3.74
C ARG A 129 32.37 -3.43 -4.68
N GLU A 130 33.25 -4.01 -5.50
CA GLU A 130 33.97 -3.25 -6.53
C GLU A 130 33.02 -2.58 -7.50
N SER A 131 31.90 -3.24 -7.83
CA SER A 131 30.85 -2.65 -8.68
C SER A 131 30.08 -1.55 -7.96
N VAL A 132 29.81 -1.69 -6.65
CA VAL A 132 29.18 -0.63 -5.84
C VAL A 132 30.08 0.61 -5.76
N GLU A 133 31.37 0.45 -5.47
CA GLU A 133 32.31 1.57 -5.39
C GLU A 133 32.45 2.28 -6.74
N ARG A 134 32.53 1.54 -7.85
CA ARG A 134 32.48 2.12 -9.21
C ARG A 134 31.21 2.95 -9.45
N ILE A 135 30.06 2.55 -8.91
CA ILE A 135 28.82 3.33 -9.04
C ILE A 135 28.85 4.58 -8.15
N LYS A 136 29.41 4.50 -6.93
CA LYS A 136 29.52 5.64 -6.01
C LYS A 136 30.46 6.74 -6.50
N GLU A 137 31.47 6.38 -7.29
CA GLU A 137 32.39 7.33 -7.92
C GLU A 137 31.75 8.13 -9.06
N VAL A 138 30.65 7.64 -9.65
CA VAL A 138 29.94 8.29 -10.75
C VAL A 138 29.04 9.40 -10.23
N ASP A 139 29.05 10.56 -10.89
CA ASP A 139 28.03 11.58 -10.65
C ASP A 139 26.67 11.11 -11.21
N ILE A 140 25.83 10.60 -10.31
CA ILE A 140 24.49 10.07 -10.64
C ILE A 140 23.63 11.11 -11.35
N LEU A 141 23.78 12.41 -11.06
CA LEU A 141 22.99 13.47 -11.69
C LEU A 141 23.54 13.87 -13.07
N GLY A 142 24.82 13.59 -13.33
CA GLY A 142 25.51 13.92 -14.57
C GLY A 142 25.21 12.96 -15.72
N ILE A 143 26.08 12.94 -16.72
CA ILE A 143 25.93 12.16 -17.96
C ILE A 143 26.79 10.90 -18.03
N GLU A 144 27.64 10.68 -17.03
CA GLU A 144 28.52 9.51 -16.98
C GLU A 144 27.71 8.21 -17.02
N LYS A 145 28.23 7.20 -17.71
CA LYS A 145 27.56 5.90 -17.81
C LYS A 145 27.57 5.22 -16.44
N ILE A 146 26.40 4.93 -15.89
CA ILE A 146 26.30 4.20 -14.62
C ILE A 146 26.43 2.69 -14.92
N PRO A 147 27.40 1.96 -14.36
CA PRO A 147 27.67 0.56 -14.69
C PRO A 147 26.68 -0.42 -14.01
N ILE A 148 25.37 -0.22 -14.22
CA ILE A 148 24.30 -1.02 -13.62
C ILE A 148 24.34 -2.46 -14.12
N ASP A 149 24.61 -2.69 -15.41
CA ASP A 149 24.64 -4.05 -15.98
C ASP A 149 25.74 -4.90 -15.34
N ASP A 150 26.94 -4.33 -15.15
CA ASP A 150 28.05 -4.98 -14.46
C ASP A 150 27.63 -5.35 -13.02
N PHE A 151 26.98 -4.41 -12.32
CA PHE A 151 26.50 -4.64 -10.96
C PHE A 151 25.43 -5.76 -10.90
N LEU A 152 24.47 -5.76 -11.82
CA LEU A 152 23.43 -6.79 -11.91
C LEU A 152 24.03 -8.18 -12.21
N LEU A 153 25.05 -8.25 -13.07
CA LEU A 153 25.76 -9.50 -13.35
C LEU A 153 26.49 -10.03 -12.11
N SER A 154 27.23 -9.16 -11.42
CA SER A 154 27.90 -9.51 -10.16
C SER A 154 26.92 -9.95 -9.08
N LEU A 155 25.79 -9.24 -8.95
CA LEU A 155 24.75 -9.52 -7.96
C LEU A 155 24.05 -10.85 -8.23
N MET A 156 23.70 -11.14 -9.49
CA MET A 156 23.11 -12.42 -9.89
C MET A 156 24.10 -13.57 -9.70
N SER A 157 25.38 -13.36 -10.02
CA SER A 157 26.44 -14.35 -9.78
C SER A 157 26.56 -14.69 -8.30
N LEU A 158 26.55 -13.68 -7.42
CA LEU A 158 26.55 -13.86 -5.97
C LEU A 158 25.27 -14.57 -5.49
N ALA A 159 24.09 -14.15 -5.96
CA ALA A 159 22.81 -14.75 -5.59
C ALA A 159 22.76 -16.25 -5.93
N ASN A 160 23.16 -16.61 -7.17
CA ASN A 160 23.24 -18.00 -7.60
C ASN A 160 24.25 -18.81 -6.77
N THR A 161 25.42 -18.24 -6.47
CA THR A 161 26.43 -18.91 -5.64
C THR A 161 25.89 -19.20 -4.22
N VAL A 162 25.23 -18.22 -3.60
CA VAL A 162 24.60 -18.37 -2.27
C VAL A 162 23.46 -19.40 -2.32
N GLN A 163 22.69 -19.41 -3.41
CA GLN A 163 21.62 -20.37 -3.62
C GLN A 163 22.14 -21.81 -3.84
N ASP A 164 23.25 -21.97 -4.57
CA ASP A 164 23.91 -23.26 -4.77
C ASP A 164 24.50 -23.78 -3.45
N ILE A 165 25.11 -22.90 -2.64
CA ILE A 165 25.54 -23.23 -1.27
C ILE A 165 24.36 -23.73 -0.45
N TYR A 166 23.23 -23.03 -0.51
CA TYR A 166 22.00 -23.45 0.16
C TYR A 166 21.54 -24.85 -0.29
N TYR A 167 21.46 -25.13 -1.60
CA TYR A 167 21.07 -26.44 -2.11
C TYR A 167 22.08 -27.54 -1.74
N ASN A 168 23.39 -27.28 -1.83
CA ASN A 168 24.43 -28.22 -1.45
C ASN A 168 24.38 -28.57 0.05
N LEU A 169 24.06 -27.59 0.90
CA LEU A 169 23.86 -27.82 2.34
C LEU A 169 22.61 -28.67 2.60
N ILE A 170 21.55 -28.48 1.81
CA ILE A 170 20.34 -29.33 1.89
C ILE A 170 20.60 -30.76 1.41
N GLU A 171 21.37 -30.95 0.34
CA GLU A 171 21.64 -32.30 -0.19
C GLU A 171 22.60 -33.12 0.68
N LYS A 172 23.59 -32.47 1.30
CA LYS A 172 24.59 -33.14 2.16
C LYS A 172 24.06 -33.44 3.57
N ASP A 173 23.05 -32.70 4.02
CA ASP A 173 22.47 -32.85 5.35
C ASP A 173 21.09 -33.51 5.26
N ILE A 174 21.06 -34.84 5.24
CA ILE A 174 19.82 -35.66 5.28
C ILE A 174 19.16 -35.56 6.68
N SER A 175 19.81 -34.90 7.64
CA SER A 175 19.25 -34.66 8.97
C SER A 175 18.28 -33.46 8.93
N GLN A 176 17.04 -33.68 9.34
CA GLN A 176 15.91 -32.72 9.21
C GLN A 176 16.02 -31.45 10.05
N ASN A 177 17.16 -31.18 10.69
CA ASN A 177 17.41 -29.94 11.41
C ASN A 177 17.82 -28.88 10.39
N ILE A 178 16.84 -28.26 9.74
CA ILE A 178 17.07 -27.04 8.94
C ILE A 178 17.58 -25.98 9.91
N ASN A 179 18.90 -25.94 10.02
CA ASN A 179 19.65 -25.08 10.90
C ASN A 179 19.27 -23.63 10.57
N ARG A 180 18.98 -22.80 11.58
CA ARG A 180 18.71 -21.36 11.41
C ARG A 180 19.72 -20.69 10.48
N GLU A 181 20.94 -21.20 10.43
CA GLU A 181 21.98 -20.76 9.49
C GLU A 181 21.69 -21.06 8.01
N ILE A 182 21.17 -22.23 7.66
CA ILE A 182 20.80 -22.57 6.26
C ILE A 182 19.64 -21.67 5.80
N GLN A 183 18.69 -21.42 6.69
CA GLN A 183 17.57 -20.51 6.44
C GLN A 183 18.05 -19.07 6.23
N LYS A 184 19.01 -18.59 7.04
CA LYS A 184 19.67 -17.29 6.83
C LYS A 184 20.37 -17.21 5.47
N ILE A 185 21.00 -18.29 4.99
CA ILE A 185 21.63 -18.32 3.65
C ILE A 185 20.57 -18.18 2.56
N TYR A 186 19.43 -18.87 2.69
CA TYR A 186 18.31 -18.68 1.77
C TYR A 186 17.79 -17.25 1.78
N GLU A 187 17.56 -16.66 2.96
CA GLU A 187 17.15 -15.26 3.11
C GLU A 187 18.15 -14.30 2.46
N LEU A 188 19.46 -14.55 2.57
CA LEU A 188 20.48 -13.75 1.89
C LEU A 188 20.38 -13.86 0.36
N SER A 189 20.12 -15.06 -0.18
CA SER A 189 19.88 -15.22 -1.61
C SER A 189 18.62 -14.45 -2.06
N VAL A 190 17.57 -14.44 -1.24
CA VAL A 190 16.32 -13.72 -1.52
C VAL A 190 16.54 -12.21 -1.44
N ASP A 191 17.27 -11.71 -0.44
CA ASP A 191 17.60 -10.30 -0.31
C ASP A 191 18.38 -9.80 -1.53
N LEU A 192 19.36 -10.58 -2.02
CA LEU A 192 20.10 -10.27 -3.25
C LEU A 192 19.20 -10.29 -4.49
N LEU A 193 18.31 -11.29 -4.61
CA LEU A 193 17.35 -11.38 -5.72
C LEU A 193 16.33 -10.23 -5.68
N ASN A 194 15.95 -9.74 -4.50
CA ASN A 194 15.06 -8.58 -4.37
C ASN A 194 15.74 -7.31 -4.90
N VAL A 195 17.01 -7.07 -4.55
CA VAL A 195 17.79 -5.97 -5.12
C VAL A 195 17.94 -6.13 -6.63
N TYR A 196 18.25 -7.34 -7.09
CA TYR A 196 18.32 -7.64 -8.52
C TYR A 196 17.00 -7.33 -9.22
N ASN A 197 15.86 -7.79 -8.71
CA ASN A 197 14.54 -7.55 -9.30
C ASN A 197 14.12 -6.07 -9.24
N GLY A 198 14.57 -5.34 -8.22
CA GLY A 198 14.37 -3.88 -8.11
C GLY A 198 15.07 -3.11 -9.22
N LEU A 199 16.28 -3.53 -9.59
CA LEU A 199 17.14 -2.85 -10.57
C LEU A 199 17.10 -3.47 -11.98
N HIS A 200 16.74 -4.74 -12.12
CA HIS A 200 16.59 -5.45 -13.39
C HIS A 200 15.17 -5.23 -13.95
N GLN A 201 14.86 -3.95 -14.17
CA GLN A 201 13.61 -3.52 -14.76
C GLN A 201 13.91 -2.77 -16.07
N GLU A 202 13.02 -2.91 -17.05
CA GLU A 202 13.08 -2.17 -18.32
C GLU A 202 13.29 -0.67 -18.12
N VAL A 203 12.68 -0.09 -17.08
CA VAL A 203 12.80 1.33 -16.74
C VAL A 203 14.24 1.75 -16.43
N MET A 204 15.07 0.85 -15.90
CA MET A 204 16.45 1.16 -15.49
C MET A 204 17.40 1.33 -16.69
N LYS A 205 17.03 0.85 -17.88
CA LYS A 205 17.76 1.14 -19.13
C LYS A 205 17.78 2.64 -19.44
N LEU A 206 16.74 3.39 -19.02
CA LEU A 206 16.62 4.85 -19.22
C LEU A 206 17.70 5.67 -18.50
N VAL A 207 18.38 5.07 -17.52
CA VAL A 207 19.51 5.72 -16.85
C VAL A 207 20.57 6.08 -17.89
N ASN A 208 20.94 5.14 -18.75
CA ASN A 208 22.04 5.29 -19.71
C ASN A 208 21.58 5.61 -21.14
N ASP A 209 20.34 5.25 -21.50
CA ASP A 209 19.74 5.56 -22.80
C ASP A 209 18.42 6.33 -22.60
N PRO A 210 18.44 7.67 -22.52
CA PRO A 210 17.30 8.48 -22.08
C PRO A 210 16.24 8.69 -23.16
N VAL A 211 15.87 7.61 -23.87
CA VAL A 211 14.86 7.61 -24.93
C VAL A 211 13.70 6.71 -24.50
N LEU A 212 12.53 7.32 -24.31
CA LEU A 212 11.32 6.64 -23.89
C LEU A 212 10.23 6.77 -24.95
N ILE A 213 9.64 5.63 -25.33
CA ILE A 213 8.40 5.57 -26.09
C ILE A 213 7.25 5.28 -25.12
N LEU A 214 6.32 6.22 -24.97
CA LEU A 214 5.11 6.09 -24.17
C LEU A 214 3.94 5.64 -25.05
N GLU A 215 3.60 4.36 -24.97
CA GLU A 215 2.48 3.74 -25.67
C GLU A 215 1.20 3.79 -24.82
N GLY A 216 0.05 3.75 -25.47
CA GLY A 216 -1.23 3.57 -24.80
C GLY A 216 -2.39 3.94 -25.70
N ASP A 217 -3.59 3.48 -25.34
CA ASP A 217 -4.78 3.67 -26.18
C ASP A 217 -5.28 5.12 -26.14
N ALA A 218 -6.32 5.41 -26.92
CA ALA A 218 -6.95 6.74 -26.91
C ALA A 218 -7.61 7.04 -25.55
N GLY A 219 -7.57 8.29 -25.10
CA GLY A 219 -8.24 8.74 -23.87
C GLY A 219 -7.60 8.29 -22.55
N VAL A 220 -6.56 7.44 -22.58
CA VAL A 220 -5.92 6.91 -21.36
C VAL A 220 -5.12 7.94 -20.55
N GLY A 221 -4.90 9.17 -21.06
CA GLY A 221 -4.27 10.25 -20.30
C GLY A 221 -2.80 10.55 -20.60
N LYS A 222 -2.22 10.06 -21.72
CA LYS A 222 -0.80 10.30 -22.08
C LYS A 222 -0.42 11.79 -22.10
N SER A 223 -1.19 12.62 -22.80
CA SER A 223 -0.95 14.07 -22.86
C SER A 223 -1.03 14.75 -21.49
N HIS A 224 -1.96 14.30 -20.64
CA HIS A 224 -2.11 14.79 -19.27
C HIS A 224 -0.87 14.45 -18.44
N LEU A 225 -0.42 13.19 -18.48
CA LEU A 225 0.79 12.73 -17.81
C LEU A 225 2.04 13.52 -18.24
N LEU A 226 2.23 13.74 -19.54
CA LEU A 226 3.39 14.50 -20.03
C LEU A 226 3.35 15.97 -19.55
N ALA A 227 2.19 16.62 -19.59
CA ALA A 227 2.04 17.98 -19.09
C ALA A 227 2.29 18.07 -17.58
N ASP A 228 1.80 17.11 -16.80
CA ASP A 228 2.00 17.06 -15.35
C ASP A 228 3.48 16.86 -14.98
N ILE A 229 4.18 15.96 -15.68
CA ILE A 229 5.62 15.74 -15.50
C ILE A 229 6.42 17.00 -15.85
N VAL A 230 6.05 17.73 -16.90
CA VAL A 230 6.70 19.01 -17.27
C VAL A 230 6.50 20.07 -16.19
N GLU A 231 5.29 20.19 -15.62
CA GLU A 231 5.03 21.11 -14.49
C GLU A 231 5.77 20.69 -13.21
N LYS A 232 5.86 19.39 -12.90
CA LYS A 232 6.64 18.88 -11.77
C LYS A 232 8.13 19.20 -11.93
N ARG A 233 8.70 18.89 -13.10
CA ARG A 233 10.10 19.19 -13.45
C ARG A 233 10.40 20.69 -13.34
N LYS A 234 9.48 21.55 -13.80
CA LYS A 234 9.58 23.00 -13.62
C LYS A 234 9.65 23.41 -12.15
N ASN A 235 8.81 22.83 -11.27
CA ASN A 235 8.85 23.11 -9.83
C ASN A 235 10.18 22.66 -9.20
N ASP A 236 10.77 21.60 -9.73
CA ASP A 236 12.09 21.08 -9.34
C ASP A 236 13.26 21.83 -10.00
N LYS A 237 12.98 22.88 -10.79
CA LYS A 237 13.96 23.68 -11.57
C LYS A 237 14.74 22.87 -12.61
N LEU A 238 14.06 21.92 -13.25
CA LEU A 238 14.61 21.08 -14.32
C LEU A 238 14.03 21.50 -15.68
N ASP A 239 14.91 21.72 -16.65
CA ASP A 239 14.54 22.20 -17.99
C ASP A 239 13.81 21.14 -18.81
N SER A 240 12.77 21.54 -19.53
CA SER A 240 11.95 20.65 -20.37
C SER A 240 11.42 21.38 -21.60
N LEU A 241 11.11 20.66 -22.67
CA LEU A 241 10.37 21.18 -23.83
C LEU A 241 9.18 20.28 -24.15
N LEU A 242 7.96 20.82 -24.13
CA LEU A 242 6.75 20.11 -24.53
C LEU A 242 6.31 20.53 -25.93
N LEU A 243 6.52 19.65 -26.90
CA LEU A 243 6.07 19.78 -28.28
C LEU A 243 4.81 18.94 -28.50
N LEU A 244 3.83 19.49 -29.20
CA LEU A 244 2.57 18.79 -29.49
C LEU A 244 2.56 18.26 -30.93
N GLY A 245 2.30 16.97 -31.11
CA GLY A 245 2.23 16.29 -32.40
C GLY A 245 1.27 16.94 -33.38
N GLN A 246 0.13 17.44 -32.90
CA GLN A 246 -0.85 18.20 -33.69
C GLN A 246 -0.30 19.46 -34.38
N LYS A 247 0.87 19.97 -33.96
CA LYS A 247 1.54 21.14 -34.57
C LYS A 247 2.48 20.77 -35.72
N PHE A 248 2.73 19.48 -35.97
CA PHE A 248 3.49 19.02 -37.13
C PHE A 248 2.55 18.89 -38.33
N THR A 249 2.33 20.00 -39.05
CA THR A 249 1.25 20.14 -40.04
C THR A 249 1.71 20.04 -41.49
N THR A 250 3.00 19.78 -41.74
CA THR A 250 3.56 19.64 -43.10
C THR A 250 4.36 18.35 -43.21
N ASP A 251 4.62 17.89 -44.44
CA ASP A 251 5.47 16.73 -44.73
C ASP A 251 6.98 17.06 -44.66
N GLU A 252 7.36 18.18 -44.05
CA GLU A 252 8.75 18.57 -43.88
C GLU A 252 9.40 17.83 -42.70
N GLU A 253 10.71 17.64 -42.75
CA GLU A 253 11.49 17.00 -41.67
C GLU A 253 11.19 17.59 -40.29
N PRO A 254 11.02 16.77 -39.23
CA PRO A 254 10.56 17.23 -37.90
C PRO A 254 11.39 18.38 -37.32
N PHE A 255 12.73 18.34 -37.43
CA PHE A 255 13.59 19.41 -36.92
C PHE A 255 13.33 20.76 -37.60
N THR A 256 12.97 20.78 -38.88
CA THR A 256 12.62 22.01 -39.59
C THR A 256 11.39 22.67 -38.97
N GLN A 257 10.40 21.86 -38.59
CA GLN A 257 9.18 22.34 -37.96
C GLN A 257 9.47 22.77 -36.51
N ILE A 258 10.25 22.01 -35.75
CA ILE A 258 10.66 22.35 -34.36
C ILE A 258 11.43 23.67 -34.32
N MET A 259 12.39 23.89 -35.23
CA MET A 259 13.14 25.15 -35.31
C MET A 259 12.21 26.35 -35.53
N ARG A 260 11.18 26.22 -36.37
CA ARG A 260 10.16 27.28 -36.53
C ARG A 260 9.35 27.51 -35.25
N MET A 261 8.94 26.44 -34.57
CA MET A 261 8.19 26.55 -33.31
C MET A 261 8.99 27.28 -32.22
N LEU A 262 10.31 27.07 -32.19
CA LEU A 262 11.23 27.69 -31.25
C LEU A 262 11.79 29.04 -31.72
N ASN A 263 11.40 29.51 -32.92
CA ASN A 263 11.99 30.69 -33.59
C ASN A 263 13.53 30.62 -33.67
N PHE A 264 14.07 29.45 -33.99
CA PHE A 264 15.50 29.20 -34.07
C PHE A 264 16.00 29.23 -35.52
N ASP A 265 16.98 30.11 -35.80
CA ASP A 265 17.65 30.21 -37.10
C ASP A 265 18.98 29.43 -37.09
N GLY A 266 19.03 28.29 -37.77
CA GLY A 266 20.24 27.45 -37.85
C GLY A 266 20.00 26.06 -38.44
N SER A 267 20.93 25.14 -38.19
CA SER A 267 20.79 23.71 -38.48
C SER A 267 20.18 22.95 -37.30
N SER A 268 19.71 21.71 -37.54
CA SER A 268 19.23 20.81 -36.49
C SER A 268 20.31 20.48 -35.46
N GLU A 269 21.56 20.33 -35.91
CA GLU A 269 22.71 20.08 -35.04
C GLU A 269 22.97 21.29 -34.13
N GLU A 270 22.98 22.50 -34.71
CA GLU A 270 23.18 23.74 -33.94
C GLU A 270 22.08 23.94 -32.89
N LEU A 271 20.84 23.53 -33.18
CA LEU A 271 19.74 23.56 -32.20
C LEU A 271 20.03 22.61 -31.03
N LEU A 272 20.37 21.34 -31.32
CA LEU A 272 20.64 20.33 -30.29
C LEU A 272 21.86 20.69 -29.45
N GLU A 273 22.96 21.14 -30.06
CA GLU A 273 24.14 21.62 -29.33
C GLU A 273 23.82 22.83 -28.43
N THR A 274 22.90 23.71 -28.84
CA THR A 274 22.46 24.85 -28.02
C THR A 274 21.61 24.39 -26.82
N LEU A 275 20.73 23.41 -27.02
CA LEU A 275 19.93 22.81 -25.93
C LEU A 275 20.82 22.01 -24.97
N GLU A 276 21.82 21.30 -25.48
CA GLU A 276 22.80 20.57 -24.69
C GLU A 276 23.64 21.52 -23.84
N ALA A 277 24.15 22.62 -24.41
CA ALA A 277 24.86 23.65 -23.64
C ALA A 277 24.02 24.20 -22.48
N LYS A 278 22.72 24.41 -22.70
CA LYS A 278 21.79 24.83 -21.64
C LYS A 278 21.68 23.80 -20.51
N ALA A 279 21.54 22.52 -20.86
CA ALA A 279 21.44 21.41 -19.92
C ALA A 279 22.75 21.20 -19.13
N GLU A 280 23.90 21.36 -19.79
CA GLU A 280 25.21 21.28 -19.15
C GLU A 280 25.39 22.37 -18.07
N ILE A 281 24.92 23.60 -18.34
CA ILE A 281 24.96 24.70 -17.37
C ILE A 281 24.12 24.40 -16.13
N SER A 282 22.95 23.78 -16.31
CA SER A 282 22.09 23.43 -15.17
C SER A 282 22.56 22.19 -14.42
N GLY A 283 23.50 21.42 -14.99
CA GLY A 283 24.00 20.17 -14.43
C GLY A 283 22.96 19.06 -14.40
N HIS A 284 21.88 19.18 -15.18
CA HIS A 284 20.79 18.21 -15.24
C HIS A 284 20.31 18.00 -16.68
N ARG A 285 19.82 16.79 -16.95
CA ARG A 285 19.29 16.44 -18.28
C ARG A 285 18.06 17.28 -18.65
N LEU A 286 18.13 17.96 -19.80
CA LEU A 286 16.99 18.61 -20.43
C LEU A 286 16.19 17.56 -21.20
N VAL A 287 14.88 17.47 -20.93
CA VAL A 287 14.04 16.44 -21.55
C VAL A 287 13.08 17.08 -22.56
N VAL A 288 13.14 16.61 -23.80
CA VAL A 288 12.22 16.98 -24.87
C VAL A 288 11.10 15.94 -24.95
N PHE A 289 9.88 16.42 -24.79
CA PHE A 289 8.65 15.65 -24.86
C PHE A 289 7.95 15.97 -26.17
N ILE A 290 7.65 14.96 -26.99
CA ILE A 290 6.79 15.09 -28.16
C ILE A 290 5.53 14.27 -27.90
N ASP A 291 4.45 14.98 -27.58
CA ASP A 291 3.16 14.35 -27.31
C ASP A 291 2.47 13.96 -28.63
N ALA A 292 1.99 12.72 -28.70
CA ALA A 292 1.16 12.16 -29.76
C ALA A 292 1.80 12.32 -31.16
N ILE A 293 2.96 11.68 -31.38
CA ILE A 293 3.66 11.71 -32.68
C ILE A 293 2.82 11.21 -33.85
N ASN A 294 1.75 10.45 -33.56
CA ASN A 294 0.78 9.99 -34.55
C ASN A 294 -0.28 11.04 -34.95
N GLU A 295 -0.32 12.22 -34.34
CA GLU A 295 -1.23 13.32 -34.71
C GLU A 295 -0.59 14.25 -35.77
N GLY A 296 -1.37 15.17 -36.36
CA GLY A 296 -0.90 16.02 -37.47
C GLY A 296 -0.56 15.21 -38.73
N HIS A 297 0.54 15.57 -39.40
CA HIS A 297 1.13 14.82 -40.52
C HIS A 297 2.06 13.68 -40.05
N GLY A 298 1.95 13.26 -38.78
CA GLY A 298 2.84 12.30 -38.15
C GLY A 298 3.05 10.99 -38.92
N LEU A 299 1.97 10.45 -39.48
CA LEU A 299 2.02 9.23 -40.30
C LEU A 299 2.90 9.35 -41.54
N ASN A 300 3.00 10.54 -42.12
CA ASN A 300 3.76 10.76 -43.34
C ASN A 300 5.25 10.99 -43.05
N ILE A 301 5.54 11.69 -41.94
CA ILE A 301 6.88 12.16 -41.62
C ILE A 301 7.68 11.12 -40.82
N TRP A 302 7.12 10.57 -39.73
CA TRP A 302 7.90 9.82 -38.75
C TRP A 302 8.44 8.48 -39.24
N PRO A 303 7.69 7.63 -40.00
CA PRO A 303 8.20 6.32 -40.43
C PRO A 303 9.55 6.41 -41.18
N ASN A 304 9.77 7.50 -41.92
CA ASN A 304 10.96 7.69 -42.74
C ASN A 304 12.16 8.30 -41.99
N CYS A 305 11.93 9.01 -40.88
CA CYS A 305 12.99 9.80 -40.20
C CYS A 305 13.14 9.51 -38.69
N ILE A 306 12.27 8.70 -38.08
CA ILE A 306 12.24 8.51 -36.62
C ILE A 306 13.56 7.91 -36.08
N ARG A 307 14.21 7.00 -36.82
CA ARG A 307 15.51 6.44 -36.42
C ARG A 307 16.58 7.51 -36.36
N SER A 308 16.75 8.26 -37.46
CA SER A 308 17.72 9.36 -37.50
C SER A 308 17.42 10.42 -36.45
N PHE A 309 16.15 10.70 -36.18
CA PHE A 309 15.74 11.63 -35.12
C PHE A 309 16.16 11.15 -33.73
N ILE A 310 15.91 9.88 -33.39
CA ILE A 310 16.33 9.27 -32.12
C ILE A 310 17.87 9.25 -32.00
N GLU A 311 18.57 8.87 -33.06
CA GLU A 311 20.05 8.83 -33.06
C GLU A 311 20.66 10.23 -32.88
N SER A 312 20.04 11.28 -33.44
CA SER A 312 20.46 12.66 -33.17
C SER A 312 20.39 12.97 -31.67
N PHE A 313 19.32 12.62 -30.96
CA PHE A 313 19.25 12.83 -29.51
C PHE A 313 20.28 12.00 -28.73
N ARG A 314 20.55 10.77 -29.13
CA ARG A 314 21.58 9.92 -28.49
C ARG A 314 22.99 10.46 -28.61
N ALA A 315 23.26 11.27 -29.64
CA ALA A 315 24.54 11.94 -29.81
C ALA A 315 24.80 13.05 -28.76
N HIS A 316 23.77 13.48 -28.03
CA HIS A 316 23.81 14.56 -27.02
C HIS A 316 23.44 14.03 -25.62
N PRO A 317 24.40 13.57 -24.79
CA PRO A 317 24.14 12.89 -23.52
C PRO A 317 23.33 13.69 -22.48
N TRP A 318 23.38 15.02 -22.57
CA TRP A 318 22.60 15.92 -21.70
C TRP A 318 21.13 16.07 -22.12
N LEU A 319 20.72 15.47 -23.24
CA LEU A 319 19.35 15.51 -23.72
C LEU A 319 18.65 14.17 -23.46
N GLY A 320 17.38 14.24 -23.09
CA GLY A 320 16.47 13.09 -23.05
C GLY A 320 15.32 13.30 -24.03
N LEU A 321 14.78 12.21 -24.57
CA LEU A 321 13.68 12.22 -25.51
C LEU A 321 12.53 11.35 -25.03
N VAL A 322 11.32 11.92 -25.00
CA VAL A 322 10.09 11.18 -24.76
C VAL A 322 9.16 11.37 -25.95
N LEU A 323 8.70 10.27 -26.53
CA LEU A 323 7.73 10.25 -27.61
C LEU A 323 6.48 9.53 -27.14
N SER A 324 5.31 10.17 -27.18
CA SER A 324 4.05 9.45 -26.94
C SER A 324 3.37 9.05 -28.25
N ILE A 325 2.82 7.85 -28.29
CA ILE A 325 2.16 7.28 -29.46
C ILE A 325 0.95 6.45 -29.06
N ARG A 326 -0.09 6.44 -29.91
CA ARG A 326 -1.21 5.49 -29.76
C ARG A 326 -0.75 4.08 -30.13
N THR A 327 -1.15 3.09 -29.33
CA THR A 327 -0.76 1.66 -29.51
C THR A 327 -0.99 1.17 -30.95
N SER A 328 -2.11 1.56 -31.56
CA SER A 328 -2.51 1.21 -32.94
C SER A 328 -1.58 1.76 -34.03
N TYR A 329 -0.88 2.87 -33.78
CA TYR A 329 0.02 3.49 -34.75
C TYR A 329 1.47 2.96 -34.61
N VAL A 330 1.76 2.15 -33.59
CA VAL A 330 3.10 1.59 -33.36
C VAL A 330 3.58 0.76 -34.55
N PRO A 331 2.79 -0.15 -35.16
CA PRO A 331 3.24 -0.92 -36.32
C PRO A 331 3.63 -0.05 -37.52
N ALA A 332 2.94 1.07 -37.74
CA ALA A 332 3.19 1.95 -38.88
C ALA A 332 4.38 2.89 -38.67
N ILE A 333 4.56 3.43 -37.45
CA ILE A 333 5.59 4.44 -37.17
C ILE A 333 6.87 3.84 -36.58
N ILE A 334 6.74 2.86 -35.67
CA ILE A 334 7.88 2.26 -34.96
C ILE A 334 7.71 0.72 -34.88
N PRO A 335 7.66 0.01 -36.03
CA PRO A 335 7.41 -1.43 -36.10
C PRO A 335 8.44 -2.22 -35.30
N ARG A 336 7.95 -3.10 -34.41
CA ARG A 336 8.82 -3.88 -33.50
C ARG A 336 9.79 -4.79 -34.24
N ASP A 337 9.35 -5.39 -35.35
CA ASP A 337 10.17 -6.34 -36.11
C ASP A 337 11.35 -5.66 -36.82
N GLU A 338 11.22 -4.38 -37.16
CA GLU A 338 12.31 -3.64 -37.83
C GLU A 338 13.21 -2.90 -36.85
N PHE A 339 12.67 -2.40 -35.73
CA PHE A 339 13.44 -1.68 -34.73
C PHE A 339 14.11 -2.62 -33.73
N GLY A 340 13.54 -3.81 -33.48
CA GLY A 340 13.98 -4.70 -32.42
C GLY A 340 13.35 -4.37 -31.06
N TYR A 341 13.17 -5.39 -30.22
CA TYR A 341 12.51 -5.25 -28.92
C TYR A 341 13.28 -4.38 -27.92
N ASP A 342 14.61 -4.33 -28.03
CA ASP A 342 15.49 -3.61 -27.10
C ASP A 342 15.97 -2.23 -27.61
N TYR A 343 15.50 -1.78 -28.77
CA TYR A 343 16.01 -0.54 -29.37
C TYR A 343 15.62 0.72 -28.61
N CYS A 344 14.45 0.76 -27.98
CA CYS A 344 14.03 1.86 -27.09
C CYS A 344 13.24 1.28 -25.93
N VAL A 345 13.37 1.90 -24.75
CA VAL A 345 12.51 1.57 -23.61
C VAL A 345 11.08 1.99 -23.93
N ARG A 346 10.14 1.08 -23.73
CA ARG A 346 8.71 1.30 -23.98
C ARG A 346 7.92 1.23 -22.67
N ALA A 347 7.15 2.27 -22.37
CA ALA A 347 6.21 2.27 -21.26
C ALA A 347 4.78 2.21 -21.78
N ILE A 348 3.95 1.35 -21.20
CA ILE A 348 2.52 1.27 -21.53
C ILE A 348 1.72 2.03 -20.48
N HIS A 349 1.08 3.13 -20.88
CA HIS A 349 0.18 3.89 -20.04
C HIS A 349 -1.25 3.34 -20.12
N ARG A 350 -1.76 2.84 -18.99
CA ARG A 350 -3.05 2.13 -18.89
C ARG A 350 -4.16 2.96 -18.19
N GLY A 351 -4.03 4.29 -18.15
CA GLY A 351 -4.91 5.14 -17.38
C GLY A 351 -4.65 5.05 -15.88
N PHE A 352 -5.70 5.10 -15.06
CA PHE A 352 -5.56 5.16 -13.60
C PHE A 352 -5.01 3.85 -12.98
N GLY A 353 -5.20 2.69 -13.62
CA GLY A 353 -4.68 1.41 -13.13
C GLY A 353 -5.06 1.11 -11.67
N ALA A 354 -4.07 0.82 -10.82
CA ALA A 354 -4.29 0.59 -9.39
C ALA A 354 -4.89 1.80 -8.64
N ASN A 355 -4.81 3.00 -9.21
CA ASN A 355 -5.32 4.24 -8.60
C ASN A 355 -6.73 4.62 -9.07
N THR A 356 -7.47 3.72 -9.74
CA THR A 356 -8.83 3.98 -10.23
C THR A 356 -9.78 4.42 -9.13
N ARG A 357 -9.74 3.80 -7.95
CA ARG A 357 -10.59 4.22 -6.84
C ARG A 357 -10.31 5.66 -6.38
N LYS A 358 -9.03 6.01 -6.19
CA LYS A 358 -8.59 7.37 -5.86
C LYS A 358 -9.06 8.38 -6.91
N ALA A 359 -9.02 7.99 -8.18
CA ALA A 359 -9.53 8.79 -9.28
C ALA A 359 -11.04 9.02 -9.19
N VAL A 360 -11.84 7.96 -9.05
CA VAL A 360 -13.30 8.06 -8.94
C VAL A 360 -13.71 8.98 -7.79
N LEU A 361 -13.09 8.84 -6.62
CA LEU A 361 -13.37 9.71 -5.46
C LEU A 361 -13.03 11.17 -5.73
N THR A 362 -11.86 11.42 -6.30
CA THR A 362 -11.40 12.78 -6.64
C THR A 362 -12.35 13.44 -7.62
N TYR A 363 -12.71 12.73 -8.69
CA TYR A 363 -13.64 13.21 -9.70
C TYR A 363 -15.04 13.43 -9.11
N PHE A 364 -15.60 12.47 -8.39
CA PHE A 364 -16.94 12.59 -7.84
C PHE A 364 -17.04 13.75 -6.85
N LYS A 365 -16.00 13.97 -6.06
CA LYS A 365 -15.89 15.14 -5.17
C LYS A 365 -15.87 16.46 -5.96
N GLU A 366 -15.03 16.57 -6.98
CA GLU A 366 -14.93 17.80 -7.81
C GLU A 366 -16.25 18.10 -8.54
N TYR A 367 -16.92 17.07 -9.06
CA TYR A 367 -18.18 17.23 -9.78
C TYR A 367 -19.43 17.26 -8.87
N ASN A 368 -19.26 17.16 -7.55
CA ASN A 368 -20.34 17.10 -6.55
C ASN A 368 -21.35 15.97 -6.84
N ILE A 369 -20.82 14.78 -7.10
CA ILE A 369 -21.55 13.51 -7.29
C ILE A 369 -21.39 12.68 -6.02
N LEU A 370 -22.49 12.24 -5.44
CA LEU A 370 -22.51 11.34 -4.29
C LEU A 370 -21.95 9.98 -4.70
N TYR A 371 -20.94 9.53 -3.95
CA TYR A 371 -20.39 8.20 -4.11
C TYR A 371 -21.46 7.13 -3.79
N PRO A 372 -21.56 6.05 -4.59
CA PRO A 372 -22.59 5.03 -4.39
C PRO A 372 -22.37 4.22 -3.11
N SER A 373 -23.44 3.57 -2.66
CA SER A 373 -23.43 2.69 -1.48
C SER A 373 -22.79 1.32 -1.72
N VAL A 374 -22.18 1.10 -2.88
CA VAL A 374 -21.48 -0.13 -3.29
C VAL A 374 -20.17 0.26 -3.98
N PRO A 375 -19.08 -0.52 -3.84
CA PRO A 375 -17.83 -0.29 -4.56
C PRO A 375 -18.06 -0.16 -6.08
N LEU A 376 -17.46 0.86 -6.71
CA LEU A 376 -17.54 1.06 -8.16
C LEU A 376 -16.45 0.26 -8.87
N LEU A 377 -16.80 -0.95 -9.27
CA LEU A 377 -15.90 -1.90 -9.92
C LEU A 377 -15.93 -1.83 -11.46
N ASN A 378 -16.43 -0.73 -12.03
CA ASN A 378 -16.56 -0.58 -13.48
C ASN A 378 -15.17 -0.41 -14.14
N PRO A 379 -14.72 -1.34 -15.01
CA PRO A 379 -13.41 -1.23 -15.66
C PRO A 379 -13.26 0.01 -16.54
N GLU A 380 -14.35 0.55 -17.11
CA GLU A 380 -14.32 1.75 -17.95
C GLU A 380 -13.89 2.99 -17.15
N PHE A 381 -14.11 3.02 -15.82
CA PHE A 381 -13.60 4.11 -14.96
C PHE A 381 -12.07 4.11 -14.82
N ARG A 382 -11.36 3.08 -15.32
CA ARG A 382 -9.89 3.13 -15.47
C ARG A 382 -9.45 4.15 -16.53
N ASN A 383 -10.31 4.44 -17.51
CA ASN A 383 -10.05 5.41 -18.57
C ASN A 383 -10.38 6.84 -18.07
N PRO A 384 -9.38 7.76 -17.99
CA PRO A 384 -9.60 9.12 -17.51
C PRO A 384 -10.60 9.94 -18.33
N LEU A 385 -10.59 9.80 -19.66
CA LEU A 385 -11.53 10.51 -20.53
C LEU A 385 -12.97 10.06 -20.27
N PHE A 386 -13.18 8.75 -20.12
CA PHE A 386 -14.49 8.20 -19.80
C PHE A 386 -15.03 8.74 -18.47
N LEU A 387 -14.23 8.64 -17.41
CA LEU A 387 -14.62 9.11 -16.08
C LEU A 387 -14.93 10.62 -16.08
N HIS A 388 -14.11 11.41 -16.77
CA HIS A 388 -14.32 12.84 -16.94
C HIS A 388 -15.67 13.14 -17.60
N LEU A 389 -15.92 12.57 -18.79
CA LEU A 389 -17.15 12.81 -19.56
C LEU A 389 -18.38 12.27 -18.84
N PHE A 390 -18.27 11.15 -18.12
CA PHE A 390 -19.34 10.64 -17.27
C PHE A 390 -19.71 11.63 -16.15
N CYS A 391 -18.73 12.12 -15.41
CA CYS A 391 -18.97 13.05 -14.30
C CYS A 391 -19.48 14.41 -14.79
N GLU A 392 -18.89 14.92 -15.88
CA GLU A 392 -19.33 16.15 -16.51
C GLU A 392 -20.77 16.03 -17.04
N GLY A 393 -21.11 14.90 -17.68
CA GLY A 393 -22.45 14.57 -18.13
C GLY A 393 -23.46 14.53 -16.98
N MET A 394 -23.11 13.92 -15.85
CA MET A 394 -23.94 13.89 -14.64
C MET A 394 -24.24 15.31 -14.12
N GLN A 395 -23.19 16.11 -13.95
CA GLN A 395 -23.31 17.49 -13.45
C GLN A 395 -24.14 18.36 -14.40
N LYS A 396 -23.87 18.32 -15.71
CA LYS A 396 -24.61 19.06 -16.74
C LYS A 396 -26.08 18.63 -16.87
N ASN A 397 -26.43 17.43 -16.40
CA ASN A 397 -27.81 16.93 -16.33
C ASN A 397 -28.50 17.19 -14.98
N GLY A 398 -27.81 17.84 -14.02
CA GLY A 398 -28.36 18.14 -12.71
C GLY A 398 -28.46 16.92 -11.78
N TYR A 399 -27.73 15.85 -12.08
CA TYR A 399 -27.66 14.68 -11.20
C TYR A 399 -26.54 14.85 -10.19
N HIS A 400 -26.89 14.80 -8.90
CA HIS A 400 -25.95 14.80 -7.78
C HIS A 400 -25.74 13.42 -7.17
N LYS A 401 -26.48 12.41 -7.64
CA LYS A 401 -26.36 11.01 -7.24
C LYS A 401 -26.55 10.19 -8.51
N ILE A 402 -25.76 9.13 -8.70
CA ILE A 402 -26.06 8.10 -9.70
C ILE A 402 -27.47 7.57 -9.40
N PRO A 403 -28.50 7.85 -10.23
CA PRO A 403 -29.86 7.41 -9.96
C PRO A 403 -29.94 5.89 -9.82
N ASP A 404 -30.76 5.40 -8.88
CA ASP A 404 -31.02 3.96 -8.64
C ASP A 404 -31.73 3.25 -9.84
N GLY A 405 -31.89 3.99 -10.95
CA GLY A 405 -32.47 3.61 -12.24
C GLY A 405 -31.51 3.72 -13.44
N ILE A 406 -30.25 4.14 -13.28
CA ILE A 406 -29.18 3.83 -14.25
C ILE A 406 -28.86 2.34 -14.10
N ARG A 407 -29.79 1.48 -14.52
CA ARG A 407 -29.60 0.03 -14.49
C ARG A 407 -29.09 -0.38 -15.86
N GLY A 408 -27.91 -0.96 -15.85
CA GLY A 408 -27.22 -1.46 -17.02
C GLY A 408 -26.51 -0.40 -17.87
N ILE A 409 -25.55 -0.92 -18.63
CA ILE A 409 -24.61 -0.16 -19.46
C ILE A 409 -25.30 0.79 -20.46
N SER A 410 -26.49 0.45 -20.95
CA SER A 410 -27.26 1.31 -21.87
C SER A 410 -27.60 2.69 -21.29
N SER A 411 -27.86 2.77 -19.99
CA SER A 411 -28.13 4.06 -19.32
C SER A 411 -26.87 4.92 -19.22
N VAL A 412 -25.71 4.29 -19.02
CA VAL A 412 -24.40 4.95 -18.98
C VAL A 412 -24.03 5.50 -20.37
N ILE A 413 -24.24 4.70 -21.42
CA ILE A 413 -24.06 5.11 -22.82
C ILE A 413 -24.88 6.36 -23.13
N LYS A 414 -26.16 6.36 -22.73
CA LYS A 414 -27.05 7.49 -22.96
C LYS A 414 -26.57 8.77 -22.26
N LEU A 415 -26.17 8.68 -21.00
CA LEU A 415 -25.67 9.85 -20.26
C LEU A 415 -24.38 10.40 -20.85
N PHE A 416 -23.49 9.51 -21.31
CA PHE A 416 -22.28 9.87 -22.02
C PHE A 416 -22.61 10.64 -23.31
N PHE A 417 -23.47 10.08 -24.19
CA PHE A 417 -23.87 10.74 -25.43
C PHE A 417 -24.62 12.05 -25.19
N ASP A 418 -25.52 12.10 -24.20
CA ASP A 418 -26.22 13.34 -23.81
C ASP A 418 -25.23 14.43 -23.34
N GLY A 419 -24.16 14.04 -22.66
CA GLY A 419 -23.06 14.92 -22.25
C GLY A 419 -22.32 15.51 -23.43
N VAL A 420 -21.90 14.67 -24.38
CA VAL A 420 -21.22 15.09 -25.61
C VAL A 420 -22.13 15.97 -26.48
N GLU A 421 -23.39 15.59 -26.65
CA GLU A 421 -24.37 16.34 -27.42
C GLU A 421 -24.53 17.78 -26.87
N LYS A 422 -24.46 17.96 -25.55
CA LYS A 422 -24.46 19.30 -24.93
C LYS A 422 -23.16 20.07 -25.18
N SER A 423 -21.99 19.40 -25.19
CA SER A 423 -20.70 20.01 -25.52
C SER A 423 -20.67 20.53 -26.96
N ILE A 424 -21.17 19.74 -27.91
CA ILE A 424 -21.29 20.13 -29.31
C ILE A 424 -22.20 21.35 -29.47
N ARG A 425 -23.30 21.41 -28.70
CA ARG A 425 -24.24 22.55 -28.72
C ARG A 425 -23.64 23.86 -28.20
N SER A 426 -22.64 23.86 -27.33
CA SER A 426 -22.00 25.11 -26.88
C SER A 426 -21.12 25.74 -27.96
N HIS A 427 -20.63 24.94 -28.90
CA HIS A 427 -19.71 25.39 -29.96
C HIS A 427 -20.44 25.76 -31.26
N ILE A 428 -21.69 25.31 -31.45
CA ILE A 428 -22.43 25.46 -32.71
C ILE A 428 -23.84 26.03 -32.46
N ARG A 429 -24.22 27.09 -33.20
CA ARG A 429 -25.59 27.65 -33.21
C ARG A 429 -26.55 26.71 -33.96
N ASN A 430 -26.86 25.55 -33.41
CA ASN A 430 -27.80 24.60 -34.00
C ASN A 430 -29.23 24.75 -33.42
N SER A 431 -30.24 24.28 -34.17
CA SER A 431 -31.61 24.14 -33.68
C SER A 431 -31.65 23.12 -32.54
N SER A 432 -32.34 23.45 -31.44
CA SER A 432 -32.38 22.67 -30.19
C SER A 432 -33.06 21.28 -30.28
N SER A 433 -33.33 20.76 -31.48
CA SER A 433 -34.21 19.62 -31.74
C SER A 433 -33.56 18.43 -32.46
N ILE A 434 -32.28 18.51 -32.86
CA ILE A 434 -31.59 17.42 -33.57
C ILE A 434 -30.53 16.81 -32.64
N SER A 435 -30.60 15.50 -32.36
CA SER A 435 -29.49 14.77 -31.76
C SER A 435 -28.55 14.28 -32.86
N VAL A 436 -27.38 14.91 -32.94
CA VAL A 436 -26.38 14.62 -33.97
C VAL A 436 -25.56 13.38 -33.57
N VAL A 437 -25.24 13.23 -32.28
CA VAL A 437 -24.43 12.12 -31.76
C VAL A 437 -25.15 10.79 -31.94
N GLU A 438 -26.40 10.70 -31.47
CA GLU A 438 -27.20 9.46 -31.55
C GLU A 438 -27.40 9.00 -33.00
N LYS A 439 -27.67 9.95 -33.92
CA LYS A 439 -27.82 9.64 -35.35
C LYS A 439 -26.53 9.14 -35.99
N ALA A 440 -25.40 9.78 -35.68
CA ALA A 440 -24.10 9.40 -36.23
C ALA A 440 -23.70 7.99 -35.77
N VAL A 441 -23.86 7.72 -34.47
CA VAL A 441 -23.58 6.41 -33.89
C VAL A 441 -24.51 5.34 -34.48
N HIS A 442 -25.81 5.63 -34.66
CA HIS A 442 -26.73 4.66 -35.27
C HIS A 442 -26.33 4.32 -36.72
N ARG A 443 -26.01 5.31 -37.55
CA ARG A 443 -25.54 5.06 -38.94
C ARG A 443 -24.25 4.24 -38.98
N TYR A 444 -23.33 4.51 -38.05
CA TYR A 444 -22.11 3.72 -37.91
C TYR A 444 -22.41 2.25 -37.55
N ILE A 445 -23.29 2.00 -36.57
CA ILE A 445 -23.67 0.64 -36.14
C ILE A 445 -24.44 -0.12 -37.23
N GLU A 446 -25.27 0.57 -38.00
CA GLU A 446 -25.97 0.02 -39.18
C GLU A 446 -24.95 -0.48 -40.22
N TYR A 447 -24.01 0.38 -40.63
CA TYR A 447 -22.93 0.02 -41.56
C TYR A 447 -22.12 -1.18 -41.05
N LEU A 448 -21.70 -1.14 -39.79
CA LEU A 448 -20.90 -2.19 -39.16
C LEU A 448 -21.62 -3.54 -39.16
N THR A 449 -22.92 -3.53 -38.89
CA THR A 449 -23.73 -4.74 -38.86
C THR A 449 -23.93 -5.30 -40.27
N GLU A 450 -24.17 -4.47 -41.28
CA GLU A 450 -24.45 -4.92 -42.65
C GLU A 450 -23.22 -5.42 -43.39
N ASN A 451 -22.06 -4.78 -43.18
CA ASN A 451 -20.84 -5.10 -43.93
C ASN A 451 -19.91 -6.08 -43.20
N GLY A 452 -20.15 -6.34 -41.90
CA GLY A 452 -19.28 -7.19 -41.08
C GLY A 452 -17.87 -6.61 -40.87
N CYS A 453 -17.65 -5.36 -41.27
CA CYS A 453 -16.44 -4.59 -41.06
C CYS A 453 -16.67 -3.62 -39.90
N HIS A 454 -15.79 -3.67 -38.91
CA HIS A 454 -15.90 -2.85 -37.70
C HIS A 454 -15.23 -1.48 -37.83
N GLU A 455 -14.61 -1.23 -38.97
CA GLU A 455 -13.65 -0.17 -39.19
C GLU A 455 -14.16 0.57 -40.42
N LEU A 456 -14.39 1.86 -40.26
CA LEU A 456 -14.93 2.72 -41.31
C LEU A 456 -13.83 3.69 -41.72
N SER A 457 -13.38 3.68 -42.97
CA SER A 457 -12.36 4.64 -43.40
C SER A 457 -12.83 6.08 -43.16
N VAL A 458 -11.92 7.03 -42.95
CA VAL A 458 -12.30 8.43 -42.71
C VAL A 458 -13.13 9.01 -43.87
N ASP A 459 -12.84 8.58 -45.10
CA ASP A 459 -13.57 8.99 -46.30
C ASP A 459 -15.01 8.42 -46.30
N GLU A 460 -15.18 7.12 -46.05
CA GLU A 460 -16.51 6.51 -45.94
C GLU A 460 -17.31 7.08 -44.76
N ALA A 461 -16.64 7.39 -43.64
CA ALA A 461 -17.26 8.04 -42.49
C ALA A 461 -17.76 9.44 -42.83
N SER A 462 -16.95 10.22 -43.56
CA SER A 462 -17.34 11.54 -44.03
C SER A 462 -18.53 11.45 -44.98
N GLU A 463 -18.57 10.45 -45.86
CA GLU A 463 -19.68 10.21 -46.78
C GLU A 463 -20.96 9.81 -46.03
N ILE A 464 -20.91 8.78 -45.18
CA ILE A 464 -22.08 8.24 -44.45
C ILE A 464 -22.67 9.28 -43.48
N LEU A 465 -21.81 10.10 -42.85
CA LEU A 465 -22.25 11.10 -41.88
C LEU A 465 -22.62 12.45 -42.51
N SER A 466 -22.31 12.68 -43.79
CA SER A 466 -22.60 13.94 -44.51
C SER A 466 -24.09 14.30 -44.54
N GLU A 467 -24.99 13.31 -44.49
CA GLU A 467 -26.44 13.52 -44.48
C GLU A 467 -26.97 14.07 -43.13
N ILE A 468 -26.15 14.07 -42.07
CA ILE A 468 -26.57 14.47 -40.73
C ILE A 468 -26.34 15.98 -40.55
N SER A 469 -27.44 16.74 -40.63
CA SER A 469 -27.41 18.21 -40.51
C SER A 469 -26.45 18.89 -41.51
N PRO A 470 -26.58 18.65 -42.83
CA PRO A 470 -25.66 19.11 -43.87
C PRO A 470 -25.60 20.64 -44.04
N ARG A 471 -26.51 21.37 -43.39
CA ARG A 471 -26.52 22.84 -43.37
C ARG A 471 -25.68 23.43 -42.24
N THR A 472 -25.23 22.59 -41.31
CA THR A 472 -24.54 22.98 -40.09
C THR A 472 -23.06 22.64 -40.17
N PHE A 473 -22.72 21.45 -40.66
CA PHE A 473 -21.35 20.95 -40.76
C PHE A 473 -20.89 20.94 -42.21
N LYS A 474 -19.65 21.31 -42.46
CA LYS A 474 -18.94 21.04 -43.72
C LYS A 474 -18.59 19.55 -43.80
N GLU A 475 -18.23 19.11 -45.00
CA GLU A 475 -17.71 17.76 -45.24
C GLU A 475 -16.54 17.46 -44.28
N GLY A 476 -16.56 16.31 -43.62
CA GLY A 476 -15.59 15.89 -42.60
C GLY A 476 -15.72 16.55 -41.22
N GLU A 477 -16.31 17.75 -41.10
CA GLU A 477 -16.32 18.54 -39.85
C GLU A 477 -17.04 17.83 -38.70
N LEU A 478 -18.11 17.08 -39.00
CA LEU A 478 -18.81 16.30 -37.98
C LEU A 478 -17.97 15.11 -37.48
N VAL A 479 -17.22 14.46 -38.36
CA VAL A 479 -16.32 13.35 -38.01
C VAL A 479 -15.25 13.85 -37.04
N ASP A 480 -14.58 14.95 -37.41
CA ASP A 480 -13.51 15.57 -36.59
C ASP A 480 -14.02 15.99 -35.21
N LEU A 481 -15.24 16.53 -35.15
CA LEU A 481 -15.85 16.92 -33.89
C LEU A 481 -16.20 15.71 -33.00
N LEU A 482 -16.75 14.64 -33.57
CA LEU A 482 -17.05 13.42 -32.82
C LEU A 482 -15.78 12.67 -32.37
N ILE A 483 -14.67 12.81 -33.11
CA ILE A 483 -13.36 12.33 -32.68
C ILE A 483 -12.82 13.18 -31.53
N SER A 484 -12.91 14.52 -31.62
CA SER A 484 -12.37 15.42 -30.60
C SER A 484 -13.13 15.34 -29.27
N GLU A 485 -14.45 15.10 -29.33
CA GLU A 485 -15.31 14.86 -28.16
C GLU A 485 -15.26 13.40 -27.65
N GLY A 486 -14.49 12.52 -28.29
CA GLY A 486 -14.23 11.16 -27.82
C GLY A 486 -15.36 10.16 -28.06
N VAL A 487 -16.32 10.44 -28.95
CA VAL A 487 -17.34 9.46 -29.39
C VAL A 487 -16.72 8.42 -30.30
N PHE A 488 -15.95 8.88 -31.29
CA PHE A 488 -15.15 8.05 -32.17
C PHE A 488 -13.66 8.21 -31.85
N SER A 489 -12.90 7.17 -32.13
CA SER A 489 -11.45 7.18 -32.10
C SER A 489 -10.93 6.86 -33.49
N LYS A 490 -9.76 7.42 -33.81
CA LYS A 490 -9.09 7.25 -35.09
C LYS A 490 -7.87 6.33 -34.92
N ASN A 491 -7.80 5.27 -35.72
CA ASN A 491 -6.74 4.26 -35.74
C ASN A 491 -6.34 3.92 -37.18
N ILE A 492 -5.21 3.23 -37.32
CA ILE A 492 -4.79 2.60 -38.58
C ILE A 492 -5.30 1.17 -38.63
N PHE A 493 -5.76 0.78 -39.80
CA PHE A 493 -6.21 -0.56 -40.13
C PHE A 493 -5.58 -1.01 -41.45
N TYR A 494 -5.50 -2.33 -41.64
CA TYR A 494 -5.03 -2.91 -42.90
C TYR A 494 -6.22 -3.08 -43.84
N ASP A 495 -6.16 -2.50 -45.04
CA ASP A 495 -7.13 -2.79 -46.10
C ASP A 495 -6.96 -4.22 -46.66
N GLU A 496 -7.89 -4.65 -47.53
CA GLU A 496 -7.84 -5.98 -48.16
C GLU A 496 -6.61 -6.18 -49.07
N ASP A 497 -5.93 -5.10 -49.46
CA ASP A 497 -4.73 -5.07 -50.31
C ASP A 497 -3.42 -4.92 -49.51
N GLY A 498 -3.49 -4.80 -48.17
CA GLY A 498 -2.35 -4.68 -47.25
C GLY A 498 -1.83 -3.27 -47.03
N GLY A 499 -2.57 -2.23 -47.44
CA GLY A 499 -2.27 -0.82 -47.16
C GLY A 499 -2.76 -0.35 -45.79
N ASP A 500 -2.00 0.56 -45.16
CA ASP A 500 -2.40 1.24 -43.93
C ASP A 500 -3.44 2.33 -44.24
N VAL A 501 -4.70 2.10 -43.83
CA VAL A 501 -5.80 3.05 -44.00
C VAL A 501 -6.23 3.57 -42.64
N GLU A 502 -6.35 4.89 -42.51
CA GLU A 502 -6.93 5.49 -41.32
C GLU A 502 -8.45 5.28 -41.31
N GLY A 503 -8.95 4.67 -40.24
CA GLY A 503 -10.37 4.49 -40.01
C GLY A 503 -10.82 5.04 -38.66
N ILE A 504 -12.13 5.20 -38.54
CA ILE A 504 -12.81 5.52 -37.29
C ILE A 504 -13.52 4.29 -36.74
N TYR A 505 -13.60 4.23 -35.42
CA TYR A 505 -14.36 3.25 -34.66
C TYR A 505 -14.87 3.88 -33.38
N LEU A 506 -15.86 3.27 -32.72
CA LEU A 506 -16.39 3.82 -31.47
C LEU A 506 -15.31 3.75 -30.37
N SER A 507 -15.08 4.85 -29.63
CA SER A 507 -13.98 4.92 -28.64
C SER A 507 -14.08 3.86 -27.53
N TYR A 508 -15.29 3.36 -27.26
CA TYR A 508 -15.56 2.38 -26.22
C TYR A 508 -16.15 1.11 -26.85
N GLU A 509 -15.35 0.04 -26.91
CA GLU A 509 -15.74 -1.23 -27.55
C GLU A 509 -17.02 -1.81 -26.91
N ARG A 510 -17.16 -1.69 -25.58
CA ARG A 510 -18.38 -2.14 -24.88
C ARG A 510 -19.63 -1.39 -25.34
N PHE A 511 -19.50 -0.12 -25.71
CA PHE A 511 -20.62 0.66 -26.25
C PHE A 511 -20.99 0.16 -27.65
N GLU A 512 -20.00 -0.10 -28.49
CA GLU A 512 -20.20 -0.65 -29.84
C GLU A 512 -20.94 -1.99 -29.76
N ASN A 513 -20.43 -2.92 -28.95
CA ASN A 513 -21.03 -4.25 -28.76
C ASN A 513 -22.49 -4.19 -28.28
N ILE A 514 -22.80 -3.30 -27.33
CA ILE A 514 -24.16 -3.12 -26.81
C ILE A 514 -25.10 -2.54 -27.87
N LEU A 515 -24.65 -1.52 -28.59
CA LEU A 515 -25.46 -0.87 -29.63
C LEU A 515 -25.66 -1.79 -30.84
N GLN A 516 -24.64 -2.57 -31.21
CA GLN A 516 -24.73 -3.60 -32.24
C GLN A 516 -25.70 -4.71 -31.83
N ALA A 517 -25.60 -5.23 -30.60
CA ALA A 517 -26.55 -6.22 -30.08
C ALA A 517 -27.98 -5.67 -30.05
N GLU A 518 -28.17 -4.41 -29.68
CA GLU A 518 -29.47 -3.72 -29.74
C GLU A 518 -30.01 -3.65 -31.17
N TYR A 519 -29.18 -3.25 -32.13
CA TYR A 519 -29.55 -3.21 -33.54
C TYR A 519 -29.96 -4.60 -34.06
N ILE A 520 -29.17 -5.63 -33.76
CA ILE A 520 -29.48 -7.02 -34.12
C ILE A 520 -30.80 -7.48 -33.49
N ILE A 521 -31.06 -7.22 -32.20
CA ILE A 521 -32.31 -7.62 -31.51
C ILE A 521 -33.55 -6.94 -32.11
N ASN A 522 -33.41 -5.69 -32.57
CA ASN A 522 -34.51 -4.88 -33.06
C ASN A 522 -34.81 -5.17 -34.55
N ASN A 523 -33.79 -5.27 -35.40
CA ASN A 523 -33.93 -5.25 -36.86
C ASN A 523 -33.81 -6.64 -37.51
N LEU A 524 -32.94 -7.50 -36.98
CA LEU A 524 -32.87 -8.90 -37.38
C LEU A 524 -33.82 -9.65 -36.46
N LYS A 525 -34.98 -10.12 -36.94
CA LYS A 525 -35.90 -10.94 -36.12
C LYS A 525 -35.15 -12.17 -35.60
N ILE A 526 -34.58 -12.08 -34.38
CA ILE A 526 -33.66 -13.08 -33.85
C ILE A 526 -34.38 -14.42 -33.71
N ASP A 527 -34.10 -15.32 -34.64
CA ASP A 527 -34.15 -16.75 -34.40
C ASP A 527 -32.72 -17.31 -34.39
N SER A 528 -32.55 -18.53 -33.87
CA SER A 528 -31.26 -19.19 -33.76
C SER A 528 -30.52 -19.23 -35.11
N VAL A 529 -31.25 -19.43 -36.21
CA VAL A 529 -30.68 -19.62 -37.54
C VAL A 529 -30.11 -18.30 -38.07
N SER A 530 -30.85 -17.20 -37.95
CA SER A 530 -30.39 -15.87 -38.36
C SER A 530 -29.17 -15.42 -37.57
N LEU A 531 -29.15 -15.62 -36.25
CA LEU A 531 -28.01 -15.24 -35.42
C LEU A 531 -26.77 -16.09 -35.74
N ILE A 532 -26.94 -17.41 -35.92
CA ILE A 532 -25.84 -18.30 -36.31
C ILE A 532 -25.30 -17.95 -37.69
N SER A 533 -26.17 -17.59 -38.64
CA SER A 533 -25.74 -17.14 -39.97
C SER A 533 -24.89 -15.88 -39.86
N TYR A 534 -25.37 -14.87 -39.15
CA TYR A 534 -24.65 -13.61 -38.93
C TYR A 534 -23.28 -13.85 -38.29
N LEU A 535 -23.22 -14.65 -37.22
CA LEU A 535 -21.97 -14.94 -36.51
C LEU A 535 -20.94 -15.70 -37.36
N LYS A 536 -21.36 -16.46 -38.39
CA LYS A 536 -20.44 -17.12 -39.32
C LYS A 536 -19.74 -16.14 -40.26
N ASP A 537 -20.37 -15.00 -40.52
CA ASP A 537 -19.86 -13.99 -41.44
C ASP A 537 -18.87 -13.02 -40.74
N ILE A 538 -18.80 -13.05 -39.40
CA ILE A 538 -17.83 -12.26 -38.62
C ILE A 538 -16.44 -12.91 -38.72
N LYS A 539 -15.50 -12.21 -39.36
CA LYS A 539 -14.12 -12.69 -39.64
C LYS A 539 -13.21 -12.74 -38.38
N ARG A 540 -13.54 -12.08 -37.26
CA ARG A 540 -12.68 -11.89 -36.07
C ARG A 540 -13.28 -12.44 -34.77
N LEU A 541 -12.69 -13.51 -34.22
CA LEU A 541 -13.16 -14.24 -33.03
C LEU A 541 -13.15 -13.44 -31.72
N ASP A 542 -12.25 -12.47 -31.58
CA ASP A 542 -12.15 -11.55 -30.44
C ASP A 542 -13.40 -10.67 -30.31
N LYS A 543 -13.88 -10.11 -31.43
CA LYS A 543 -15.08 -9.25 -31.47
C LYS A 543 -16.39 -10.01 -31.26
N VAL A 544 -16.43 -11.30 -31.59
CA VAL A 544 -17.58 -12.17 -31.33
C VAL A 544 -17.86 -12.31 -29.82
N ASN A 545 -16.82 -12.30 -28.98
CA ASN A 545 -16.99 -12.46 -27.52
C ASN A 545 -17.68 -11.25 -26.88
N GLY A 546 -17.27 -10.03 -27.24
CA GLY A 546 -17.90 -8.80 -26.74
C GLY A 546 -19.37 -8.70 -27.16
N LEU A 547 -19.68 -9.09 -28.39
CA LEU A 547 -21.06 -9.19 -28.87
C LEU A 547 -21.88 -10.26 -28.12
N PHE A 548 -21.29 -11.44 -27.82
CA PHE A 548 -21.98 -12.45 -27.00
C PHE A 548 -22.31 -11.92 -25.60
N GLU A 549 -21.38 -11.20 -24.95
CA GLU A 549 -21.63 -10.56 -23.65
C GLU A 549 -22.79 -9.56 -23.75
N ALA A 550 -22.77 -8.69 -24.76
CA ALA A 550 -23.83 -7.72 -25.01
C ALA A 550 -25.20 -8.38 -25.26
N LEU A 551 -25.25 -9.45 -26.06
CA LEU A 551 -26.46 -10.23 -26.28
C LEU A 551 -26.93 -10.92 -25.00
N ALA A 552 -26.02 -11.44 -24.17
CA ALA A 552 -26.35 -12.05 -22.88
C ALA A 552 -26.87 -11.05 -21.83
N ILE A 553 -26.64 -9.74 -22.04
CA ILE A 553 -27.25 -8.64 -21.27
C ILE A 553 -28.65 -8.33 -21.82
N LEU A 554 -28.75 -8.06 -23.13
CA LEU A 554 -29.95 -7.47 -23.72
C LEU A 554 -31.07 -8.49 -24.04
N LEU A 555 -30.75 -9.75 -24.35
CA LEU A 555 -31.77 -10.77 -24.64
C LEU A 555 -32.69 -11.03 -23.43
N PRO A 556 -32.19 -11.21 -22.20
CA PRO A 556 -33.05 -11.32 -21.02
C PRO A 556 -33.91 -10.08 -20.79
N GLU A 557 -33.32 -8.89 -20.93
CA GLU A 557 -34.01 -7.61 -20.66
C GLU A 557 -35.12 -7.29 -21.67
N ARG A 558 -34.88 -7.57 -22.96
CA ARG A 558 -35.81 -7.18 -24.04
C ARG A 558 -36.76 -8.30 -24.48
N ARG A 559 -36.33 -9.57 -24.34
CA ARG A 559 -37.07 -10.73 -24.86
C ARG A 559 -37.41 -11.76 -23.77
N GLY A 560 -36.84 -11.65 -22.56
CA GLY A 560 -37.02 -12.66 -21.51
C GLY A 560 -36.40 -14.02 -21.86
N GLN A 561 -35.41 -14.05 -22.77
CA GLN A 561 -34.72 -15.27 -23.22
C GLN A 561 -33.24 -15.18 -22.89
N GLU A 562 -32.63 -16.30 -22.49
CA GLU A 562 -31.19 -16.36 -22.23
C GLU A 562 -30.41 -16.66 -23.52
N LEU A 563 -29.13 -16.26 -23.58
CA LEU A 563 -28.29 -16.50 -24.76
C LEU A 563 -28.21 -18.01 -25.09
N PHE A 564 -28.14 -18.86 -24.07
CA PHE A 564 -28.11 -20.31 -24.25
C PHE A 564 -29.44 -20.92 -24.73
N ASP A 565 -30.55 -20.20 -24.62
CA ASP A 565 -31.84 -20.61 -25.20
C ASP A 565 -31.90 -20.31 -26.70
N VAL A 566 -31.35 -19.15 -27.09
CA VAL A 566 -31.26 -18.73 -28.49
C VAL A 566 -30.23 -19.58 -29.25
N LEU A 567 -29.15 -20.01 -28.58
CA LEU A 567 -28.07 -20.81 -29.14
C LEU A 567 -27.93 -22.19 -28.44
N PRO A 568 -28.95 -23.07 -28.52
CA PRO A 568 -29.00 -24.31 -27.72
C PRO A 568 -27.86 -25.29 -28.04
N GLN A 569 -27.39 -25.32 -29.29
CA GLN A 569 -26.26 -26.15 -29.71
C GLN A 569 -24.88 -25.68 -29.19
N PHE A 570 -24.80 -24.42 -28.72
CA PHE A 570 -23.57 -23.83 -28.18
C PHE A 570 -23.66 -23.59 -26.68
N LYS A 571 -24.75 -24.02 -26.02
CA LYS A 571 -25.00 -23.79 -24.59
C LYS A 571 -23.89 -24.28 -23.65
N GLU A 572 -23.10 -25.28 -24.04
CA GLU A 572 -21.99 -25.84 -23.23
C GLU A 572 -20.62 -25.28 -23.65
N LYS A 573 -20.57 -24.40 -24.66
CA LYS A 573 -19.32 -23.83 -25.13
C LYS A 573 -18.85 -22.74 -24.18
N GLY A 574 -17.56 -22.76 -23.86
CA GLY A 574 -16.97 -21.83 -22.89
C GLY A 574 -17.22 -20.35 -23.18
N TYR A 575 -17.27 -19.92 -24.45
CA TYR A 575 -17.57 -18.53 -24.79
C TYR A 575 -19.01 -18.11 -24.48
N VAL A 576 -20.01 -19.00 -24.64
CA VAL A 576 -21.41 -18.72 -24.23
C VAL A 576 -21.52 -18.70 -22.72
N VAL A 577 -20.94 -19.70 -22.05
CA VAL A 577 -20.95 -19.79 -20.58
C VAL A 577 -20.31 -18.55 -19.95
N ASN A 578 -19.15 -18.14 -20.46
CA ASN A 578 -18.46 -16.92 -20.00
C ASN A 578 -19.29 -15.66 -20.32
N ALA A 579 -19.90 -15.55 -21.49
CA ALA A 579 -20.70 -14.39 -21.83
C ALA A 579 -21.92 -14.20 -20.91
N VAL A 580 -22.61 -15.30 -20.59
CA VAL A 580 -23.74 -15.31 -19.65
C VAL A 580 -23.28 -15.02 -18.21
N LEU A 581 -22.07 -15.43 -17.84
CA LEU A 581 -21.48 -15.11 -16.54
C LEU A 581 -21.08 -13.63 -16.45
N SER A 582 -20.33 -13.12 -17.43
CA SER A 582 -19.91 -11.71 -17.49
C SER A 582 -21.11 -10.76 -17.54
N SER A 583 -22.25 -11.18 -18.12
CA SER A 583 -23.44 -10.32 -18.22
C SER A 583 -24.11 -10.03 -16.88
N LEU A 584 -23.87 -10.84 -15.84
CA LEU A 584 -24.46 -10.64 -14.50
C LEU A 584 -24.06 -9.33 -13.84
N LEU A 585 -22.91 -8.77 -14.23
CA LEU A 585 -22.42 -7.48 -13.76
C LEU A 585 -23.24 -6.30 -14.31
N TRP A 586 -23.83 -6.48 -15.51
CA TRP A 586 -24.32 -5.38 -16.33
C TRP A 586 -25.81 -5.42 -16.61
N ARG A 587 -26.46 -6.59 -16.48
CA ARG A 587 -27.87 -6.74 -16.81
C ARG A 587 -28.79 -6.37 -15.65
N ASP A 588 -30.04 -6.03 -15.93
CA ASP A 588 -31.06 -5.75 -14.92
C ASP A 588 -31.21 -6.96 -13.98
N GLU A 589 -31.03 -6.70 -12.68
CA GLU A 589 -31.14 -7.66 -11.58
C GLU A 589 -32.44 -8.48 -11.64
N LYS A 590 -33.54 -7.90 -12.14
CA LYS A 590 -34.83 -8.58 -12.29
C LYS A 590 -34.81 -9.76 -13.25
N THR A 591 -33.82 -9.80 -14.15
CA THR A 591 -33.63 -10.90 -15.09
C THR A 591 -32.76 -12.01 -14.51
N ILE A 592 -32.14 -11.80 -13.34
CA ILE A 592 -31.23 -12.75 -12.71
C ILE A 592 -32.03 -13.58 -11.69
N ASP A 593 -32.22 -14.88 -11.98
CA ASP A 593 -33.00 -15.78 -11.15
C ASP A 593 -32.40 -17.19 -11.03
N SER A 594 -33.10 -18.09 -10.34
CA SER A 594 -32.69 -19.47 -10.10
C SER A 594 -32.51 -20.33 -11.36
N ARG A 595 -32.99 -19.88 -12.53
CA ARG A 595 -32.78 -20.58 -13.81
C ARG A 595 -31.31 -20.56 -14.20
N LEU A 596 -30.64 -19.43 -14.01
CA LEU A 596 -29.20 -19.30 -14.21
C LEU A 596 -28.42 -20.20 -13.26
N ASP A 597 -28.84 -20.31 -12.00
CA ASP A 597 -28.21 -21.20 -11.02
C ASP A 597 -28.23 -22.65 -11.49
N SER A 598 -29.38 -23.10 -12.04
CA SER A 598 -29.52 -24.43 -12.62
C SER A 598 -28.62 -24.66 -13.85
N TYR A 599 -28.37 -23.61 -14.63
CA TYR A 599 -27.45 -23.65 -15.77
C TYR A 599 -25.99 -23.73 -15.29
N PHE A 600 -25.56 -22.84 -14.38
CA PHE A 600 -24.19 -22.77 -13.90
C PHE A 600 -23.74 -23.99 -13.08
N LYS A 601 -24.66 -24.63 -12.34
CA LYS A 601 -24.39 -25.88 -11.60
C LYS A 601 -23.79 -26.99 -12.46
N GLN A 602 -24.06 -27.01 -13.76
CA GLN A 602 -23.50 -27.99 -14.69
C GLN A 602 -21.98 -27.84 -14.88
N PHE A 603 -21.41 -26.68 -14.54
CA PHE A 603 -20.01 -26.35 -14.75
C PHE A 603 -19.18 -26.30 -13.47
N TYR A 604 -19.75 -26.61 -12.30
CA TYR A 604 -19.05 -26.54 -11.01
C TYR A 604 -17.84 -27.47 -10.90
N GLY A 605 -17.80 -28.57 -11.67
CA GLY A 605 -16.63 -29.44 -11.74
C GLY A 605 -15.42 -28.82 -12.47
N ASN A 606 -15.60 -27.68 -13.13
CA ASN A 606 -14.52 -26.97 -13.82
C ASN A 606 -13.94 -25.88 -12.92
N SER A 607 -12.70 -26.05 -12.48
CA SER A 607 -12.01 -25.12 -11.57
C SER A 607 -11.89 -23.71 -12.13
N ARG A 608 -11.64 -23.57 -13.44
CA ARG A 608 -11.56 -22.25 -14.11
C ARG A 608 -12.90 -21.53 -14.15
N PHE A 609 -13.99 -22.27 -14.32
CA PHE A 609 -15.35 -21.71 -14.23
C PHE A 609 -15.66 -21.30 -12.79
N MET A 610 -15.41 -22.17 -11.80
CA MET A 610 -15.66 -21.87 -10.39
C MET A 610 -14.92 -20.63 -9.91
N TYR A 611 -13.64 -20.49 -10.29
CA TYR A 611 -12.86 -19.28 -10.03
C TYR A 611 -13.56 -18.02 -10.57
N ARG A 612 -13.95 -18.02 -11.86
CA ARG A 612 -14.63 -16.87 -12.48
C ARG A 612 -16.00 -16.61 -11.86
N PHE A 613 -16.75 -17.66 -11.56
CA PHE A 613 -18.09 -17.56 -10.98
C PHE A 613 -18.04 -16.91 -9.59
N VAL A 614 -17.12 -17.34 -8.73
CA VAL A 614 -16.89 -16.73 -7.42
C VAL A 614 -16.43 -15.27 -7.56
N LEU A 615 -15.51 -14.98 -8.47
CA LEU A 615 -15.06 -13.61 -8.73
C LEU A 615 -16.25 -12.70 -9.10
N THR A 616 -17.13 -13.14 -9.99
CA THR A 616 -18.35 -12.42 -10.36
C THR A 616 -19.31 -12.24 -9.18
N ILE A 617 -19.46 -13.25 -8.31
CA ILE A 617 -20.26 -13.14 -7.09
C ILE A 617 -19.70 -12.07 -6.13
N ILE A 618 -18.37 -11.99 -6.00
CA ILE A 618 -17.71 -10.97 -5.17
C ILE A 618 -17.99 -9.57 -5.73
N GLU A 619 -17.90 -9.39 -7.05
CA GLU A 619 -18.17 -8.13 -7.74
C GLU A 619 -19.60 -7.60 -7.51
N ILE A 620 -20.60 -8.49 -7.41
CA ILE A 620 -22.02 -8.12 -7.20
C ILE A 620 -22.51 -8.33 -5.76
N SER A 621 -21.60 -8.68 -4.85
CA SER A 621 -21.94 -9.15 -3.50
C SER A 621 -22.80 -8.18 -2.70
N PHE A 622 -22.57 -6.86 -2.83
CA PHE A 622 -23.28 -5.80 -2.12
C PHE A 622 -24.66 -5.45 -2.70
N ASN A 623 -25.02 -6.04 -3.84
CA ASN A 623 -26.27 -5.75 -4.53
C ASN A 623 -27.42 -6.63 -4.00
N HIS A 624 -28.24 -6.06 -3.10
CA HIS A 624 -29.36 -6.77 -2.46
C HIS A 624 -30.48 -7.21 -3.40
N ARG A 625 -30.50 -6.74 -4.64
CA ARG A 625 -31.49 -7.15 -5.65
C ARG A 625 -30.97 -8.24 -6.57
N ASN A 626 -29.66 -8.45 -6.62
CA ASN A 626 -29.06 -9.51 -7.42
C ASN A 626 -29.22 -10.86 -6.71
N TYR A 627 -29.60 -11.90 -7.46
CA TYR A 627 -29.74 -13.26 -6.93
C TYR A 627 -28.40 -13.85 -6.44
N PHE A 628 -27.30 -13.56 -7.14
CA PHE A 628 -25.95 -14.09 -6.85
C PHE A 628 -25.14 -13.17 -5.91
N ASN A 629 -25.82 -12.54 -4.94
CA ASN A 629 -25.18 -11.68 -3.94
C ASN A 629 -24.47 -12.47 -2.82
N ALA A 630 -23.97 -11.77 -1.79
CA ALA A 630 -23.25 -12.42 -0.67
C ALA A 630 -24.08 -13.48 0.09
N ASN A 631 -25.41 -13.40 0.11
CA ASN A 631 -26.24 -14.45 0.71
C ASN A 631 -26.22 -15.74 -0.12
N TYR A 632 -26.12 -15.65 -1.44
CA TYR A 632 -25.92 -16.82 -2.29
C TYR A 632 -24.58 -17.50 -2.00
N LEU A 633 -23.50 -16.70 -1.87
CA LEU A 633 -22.19 -17.21 -1.46
C LEU A 633 -22.28 -17.95 -0.11
N HIS A 634 -22.97 -17.35 0.87
CA HIS A 634 -23.19 -18.00 2.15
C HIS A 634 -24.00 -19.31 2.01
N HIS A 635 -25.03 -19.34 1.18
CA HIS A 635 -25.84 -20.53 0.94
C HIS A 635 -25.03 -21.70 0.36
N ILE A 636 -24.03 -21.44 -0.49
CA ILE A 636 -23.19 -22.50 -1.06
C ILE A 636 -22.08 -22.96 -0.11
N LEU A 637 -21.50 -22.06 0.70
CA LEU A 637 -20.35 -22.36 1.56
C LEU A 637 -20.74 -22.90 2.94
N ALA A 638 -21.79 -22.35 3.56
CA ALA A 638 -22.17 -22.70 4.94
C ALA A 638 -22.50 -24.20 5.16
N PRO A 639 -23.13 -24.92 4.22
CA PRO A 639 -23.41 -26.35 4.39
C PRO A 639 -22.18 -27.27 4.25
N MET A 640 -21.06 -26.77 3.71
CA MET A 640 -19.85 -27.55 3.53
C MET A 640 -19.14 -27.75 4.88
N LYS A 641 -18.64 -28.96 5.13
CA LYS A 641 -17.76 -29.22 6.28
C LYS A 641 -16.43 -28.48 6.10
N LEU A 642 -15.77 -28.13 7.21
CA LEU A 642 -14.49 -27.42 7.22
C LEU A 642 -13.49 -27.89 6.16
N ALA A 643 -13.13 -29.19 6.15
CA ALA A 643 -12.18 -29.75 5.18
C ALA A 643 -12.63 -29.65 3.72
N ASP A 644 -13.92 -29.83 3.44
CA ASP A 644 -14.44 -29.73 2.07
C ASP A 644 -14.50 -28.27 1.59
N ARG A 645 -14.88 -27.37 2.51
CA ARG A 645 -14.91 -25.93 2.27
C ARG A 645 -13.52 -25.40 1.99
N ASP A 646 -12.54 -25.73 2.83
CA ASP A 646 -11.16 -25.24 2.71
C ASP A 646 -10.47 -25.75 1.45
N ALA A 647 -10.78 -26.96 0.99
CA ALA A 647 -10.28 -27.50 -0.27
C ALA A 647 -10.77 -26.73 -1.52
N VAL A 648 -11.89 -25.99 -1.42
CA VAL A 648 -12.47 -25.22 -2.52
C VAL A 648 -12.24 -23.72 -2.35
N TRP A 649 -12.58 -23.18 -1.18
CA TRP A 649 -12.64 -21.75 -0.91
C TRP A 649 -11.26 -21.10 -0.80
N ILE A 650 -10.33 -21.72 -0.05
CA ILE A 650 -9.00 -21.15 0.18
C ILE A 650 -8.18 -21.01 -1.13
N PRO A 651 -8.12 -22.04 -2.02
CA PRO A 651 -7.44 -21.88 -3.31
C PRO A 651 -8.02 -20.76 -4.18
N ILE A 652 -9.34 -20.58 -4.17
CA ILE A 652 -10.00 -19.50 -4.93
C ILE A 652 -9.63 -18.14 -4.33
N LEU A 653 -9.70 -17.98 -3.00
CA LEU A 653 -9.27 -16.76 -2.32
C LEU A 653 -7.82 -16.41 -2.64
N TYR A 654 -6.91 -17.39 -2.57
CA TYR A 654 -5.50 -17.20 -2.91
C TYR A 654 -5.33 -16.70 -4.35
N GLN A 655 -6.05 -17.29 -5.30
CA GLN A 655 -5.96 -16.92 -6.70
C GLN A 655 -6.51 -15.51 -6.97
N ILE A 656 -7.62 -15.13 -6.33
CA ILE A 656 -8.22 -13.80 -6.49
C ILE A 656 -7.33 -12.73 -5.86
N TYR A 657 -6.87 -12.95 -4.63
CA TYR A 657 -6.07 -11.97 -3.90
C TYR A 657 -4.67 -11.78 -4.48
N SER A 658 -4.09 -12.83 -5.08
CA SER A 658 -2.80 -12.74 -5.78
C SER A 658 -2.91 -12.24 -7.23
N GLY A 659 -4.12 -11.90 -7.70
CA GLY A 659 -4.36 -11.41 -9.05
C GLY A 659 -3.97 -9.93 -9.23
N GLN A 660 -3.77 -9.51 -10.49
CA GLN A 660 -3.38 -8.11 -10.81
C GLN A 660 -4.48 -7.08 -10.51
N ASP A 661 -5.74 -7.49 -10.45
CA ASP A 661 -6.91 -6.59 -10.34
C ASP A 661 -7.43 -6.44 -8.90
N ASN A 662 -6.59 -6.67 -7.88
CA ASN A 662 -6.85 -6.82 -6.42
C ASN A 662 -8.20 -6.34 -5.83
N ILE A 663 -9.30 -6.91 -6.31
CA ILE A 663 -10.67 -6.51 -5.99
C ILE A 663 -11.00 -6.68 -4.50
N MET A 664 -10.43 -7.69 -3.85
CA MET A 664 -10.64 -7.93 -2.42
C MET A 664 -10.04 -6.79 -1.59
N GLU A 665 -8.84 -6.32 -1.95
CA GLU A 665 -8.23 -5.16 -1.32
C GLU A 665 -9.06 -3.89 -1.59
N GLU A 666 -9.60 -3.71 -2.80
CA GLU A 666 -10.50 -2.57 -3.09
C GLU A 666 -11.74 -2.57 -2.20
N ILE A 667 -12.39 -3.74 -2.01
CA ILE A 667 -13.55 -3.90 -1.14
C ILE A 667 -13.20 -3.67 0.33
N ILE A 668 -12.09 -4.24 0.81
CA ILE A 668 -11.63 -4.11 2.21
C ILE A 668 -11.30 -2.66 2.51
N ASN A 669 -10.48 -2.02 1.68
CA ASN A 669 -10.09 -0.62 1.87
C ASN A 669 -11.33 0.28 1.78
N TRP A 670 -12.35 -0.08 0.98
CA TRP A 670 -13.58 0.72 0.87
C TRP A 670 -14.39 0.64 2.17
N ALA A 671 -14.54 -0.58 2.70
CA ALA A 671 -15.17 -0.81 3.98
C ALA A 671 -14.41 -0.13 5.14
N TRP A 672 -13.08 -0.12 5.10
CA TRP A 672 -12.23 0.42 6.17
C TRP A 672 -12.08 1.96 6.11
N ASP A 673 -11.85 2.56 4.94
CA ASP A 673 -11.49 3.99 4.85
C ASP A 673 -12.70 4.92 4.63
N GLU A 674 -13.80 4.40 4.08
CA GLU A 674 -14.85 5.22 3.47
C GLU A 674 -16.25 4.97 4.01
N SER A 675 -16.49 3.84 4.67
CA SER A 675 -17.85 3.44 5.05
C SER A 675 -18.55 4.39 6.02
N ASP A 676 -17.80 5.15 6.82
CA ASP A 676 -18.34 6.19 7.72
C ASP A 676 -18.55 7.54 7.03
N LYS A 677 -18.00 7.73 5.83
CA LYS A 677 -18.10 8.97 5.06
C LYS A 677 -19.33 8.97 4.13
N ILE A 678 -20.01 7.82 3.98
CA ILE A 678 -21.06 7.60 3.00
C ILE A 678 -22.26 6.92 3.66
N HIS A 679 -23.48 7.34 3.29
CA HIS A 679 -24.69 6.65 3.73
C HIS A 679 -24.90 5.33 2.98
N ILE A 680 -24.67 4.20 3.64
CA ILE A 680 -24.91 2.85 3.11
C ILE A 680 -26.20 2.28 3.71
N SER A 681 -27.05 1.64 2.89
CA SER A 681 -28.26 0.99 3.41
C SER A 681 -27.92 -0.27 4.22
N ASP A 682 -28.64 -0.52 5.31
CA ASP A 682 -28.43 -1.70 6.18
C ASP A 682 -28.40 -3.02 5.40
N LYS A 683 -29.24 -3.17 4.37
CA LYS A 683 -29.25 -4.37 3.50
C LYS A 683 -27.93 -4.57 2.74
N SER A 684 -27.32 -3.49 2.26
CA SER A 684 -26.03 -3.57 1.59
C SER A 684 -24.90 -3.79 2.58
N VAL A 685 -24.98 -3.22 3.79
CA VAL A 685 -24.04 -3.51 4.88
C VAL A 685 -24.12 -4.98 5.25
N GLU A 686 -25.30 -5.54 5.49
CA GLU A 686 -25.53 -6.96 5.81
C GLU A 686 -24.87 -7.90 4.79
N LEU A 687 -24.94 -7.56 3.49
CA LEU A 687 -24.30 -8.33 2.43
C LEU A 687 -22.78 -8.17 2.45
N GLY A 688 -22.29 -6.94 2.59
CA GLY A 688 -20.87 -6.64 2.69
C GLY A 688 -20.20 -7.37 3.85
N VAL A 689 -20.80 -7.32 5.03
CA VAL A 689 -20.28 -8.03 6.22
C VAL A 689 -20.38 -9.54 6.06
N THR A 690 -21.37 -10.05 5.32
CA THR A 690 -21.45 -11.49 5.00
C THR A 690 -20.31 -11.92 4.08
N LEU A 691 -19.96 -11.14 3.07
CA LEU A 691 -18.80 -11.42 2.21
C LEU A 691 -17.50 -11.33 3.01
N LEU A 692 -17.28 -10.22 3.73
CA LEU A 692 -16.05 -10.01 4.51
C LEU A 692 -15.87 -11.10 5.57
N ALA A 693 -16.96 -11.57 6.20
CA ALA A 693 -16.90 -12.69 7.15
C ALA A 693 -16.40 -14.01 6.51
N TRP A 694 -16.68 -14.24 5.21
CA TRP A 694 -16.11 -15.39 4.50
C TRP A 694 -14.61 -15.24 4.18
N LEU A 695 -14.10 -14.00 4.12
CA LEU A 695 -12.66 -13.76 3.97
C LEU A 695 -11.88 -14.16 5.24
N LEU A 696 -12.54 -14.20 6.39
CA LEU A 696 -11.93 -14.61 7.67
C LEU A 696 -11.46 -16.07 7.67
N ALA A 697 -11.96 -16.90 6.75
CA ALA A 697 -11.53 -18.29 6.58
C ALA A 697 -10.16 -18.45 5.91
N SER A 698 -9.63 -17.37 5.32
CA SER A 698 -8.39 -17.35 4.53
C SER A 698 -7.17 -17.83 5.32
N THR A 699 -6.23 -18.49 4.63
CA THR A 699 -4.88 -18.76 5.15
C THR A 699 -3.88 -17.63 4.84
N ASN A 700 -4.29 -16.62 4.07
CA ASN A 700 -3.52 -15.39 3.93
C ASN A 700 -3.83 -14.47 5.12
N ARG A 701 -2.84 -14.26 5.99
CA ARG A 701 -3.01 -13.49 7.23
C ARG A 701 -3.37 -12.03 6.97
N LYS A 702 -2.68 -11.39 6.01
CA LYS A 702 -2.97 -10.00 5.60
C LYS A 702 -4.42 -9.84 5.16
N LEU A 703 -4.93 -10.73 4.31
CA LEU A 703 -6.34 -10.70 3.89
C LEU A 703 -7.30 -10.86 5.07
N ARG A 704 -7.02 -11.78 6.00
CA ARG A 704 -7.87 -12.06 7.16
C ARG A 704 -7.87 -10.90 8.17
N ASP A 705 -6.70 -10.33 8.45
CA ASP A 705 -6.54 -9.30 9.47
C ASP A 705 -7.06 -7.94 8.96
N THR A 706 -6.80 -7.58 7.71
CA THR A 706 -7.38 -6.37 7.10
C THR A 706 -8.91 -6.48 6.96
N ALA A 707 -9.45 -7.66 6.60
CA ALA A 707 -10.91 -7.90 6.61
C ALA A 707 -11.51 -7.78 8.03
N THR A 708 -10.77 -8.19 9.07
CA THR A 708 -11.17 -8.03 10.47
C THR A 708 -11.34 -6.56 10.84
N LYS A 709 -10.38 -5.70 10.47
CA LYS A 709 -10.44 -4.26 10.72
C LYS A 709 -11.57 -3.58 9.93
N ALA A 710 -11.74 -3.95 8.66
CA ALA A 710 -12.83 -3.46 7.81
C ALA A 710 -14.22 -3.84 8.36
N LEU A 711 -14.38 -5.04 8.93
CA LEU A 711 -15.62 -5.45 9.60
C LEU A 711 -15.90 -4.64 10.86
N ILE A 712 -14.89 -4.38 11.70
CA ILE A 712 -15.04 -3.53 12.89
C ILE A 712 -15.49 -2.13 12.48
N GLN A 713 -14.86 -1.57 11.45
CA GLN A 713 -15.22 -0.26 10.91
C GLN A 713 -16.70 -0.23 10.46
N LEU A 714 -17.17 -1.22 9.71
CA LEU A 714 -18.57 -1.27 9.26
C LEU A 714 -19.60 -1.46 10.39
N LEU A 715 -19.22 -2.13 11.49
CA LEU A 715 -20.15 -2.65 12.49
C LEU A 715 -20.15 -1.89 13.82
N HIS A 716 -19.13 -1.10 14.16
CA HIS A 716 -19.04 -0.43 15.48
C HIS A 716 -20.23 0.49 15.79
N SER A 717 -20.85 1.06 14.75
CA SER A 717 -22.06 1.89 14.82
C SER A 717 -23.36 1.14 14.47
N ARG A 718 -23.29 -0.17 14.17
CA ARG A 718 -24.40 -1.02 13.65
C ARG A 718 -24.49 -2.37 14.37
N MET A 719 -24.53 -2.35 15.69
CA MET A 719 -24.50 -3.55 16.55
C MET A 719 -25.64 -4.57 16.28
N ASN A 720 -26.81 -4.11 15.83
CA ASN A 720 -27.90 -4.98 15.40
C ASN A 720 -27.53 -5.89 14.20
N ILE A 721 -26.74 -5.37 13.26
CA ILE A 721 -26.23 -6.14 12.13
C ILE A 721 -25.18 -7.14 12.60
N LEU A 722 -24.36 -6.79 13.59
CA LEU A 722 -23.38 -7.71 14.19
C LEU A 722 -24.06 -8.93 14.82
N ILE A 723 -25.13 -8.74 15.61
CA ILE A 723 -25.92 -9.86 16.17
C ILE A 723 -26.52 -10.71 15.04
N SER A 724 -27.06 -10.08 14.00
CA SER A 724 -27.61 -10.79 12.83
C SER A 724 -26.54 -11.60 12.08
N LEU A 725 -25.30 -11.11 12.04
CA LEU A 725 -24.16 -11.81 11.46
C LEU A 725 -23.79 -13.05 12.28
N PHE A 726 -23.76 -12.95 13.63
CA PHE A 726 -23.55 -14.10 14.49
C PHE A 726 -24.58 -15.21 14.26
N GLU A 727 -25.87 -14.87 14.21
CA GLU A 727 -26.92 -15.86 13.96
C GLU A 727 -26.79 -16.49 12.55
N LYS A 728 -26.38 -15.70 11.55
CA LYS A 728 -26.12 -16.21 10.19
C LYS A 728 -24.95 -17.21 10.16
N PHE A 729 -23.87 -16.96 10.89
CA PHE A 729 -22.66 -17.80 10.88
C PHE A 729 -22.63 -18.88 11.99
N LYS A 730 -23.67 -18.97 12.82
CA LYS A 730 -23.75 -19.88 13.97
C LYS A 730 -23.56 -21.36 13.63
N THR A 731 -23.97 -21.79 12.43
CA THR A 731 -23.84 -23.18 11.98
C THR A 731 -22.56 -23.46 11.21
N VAL A 732 -21.72 -22.45 10.96
CA VAL A 732 -20.48 -22.60 10.20
C VAL A 732 -19.40 -23.18 11.11
N ASP A 733 -18.91 -24.36 10.75
CA ASP A 733 -17.92 -25.16 11.49
C ASP A 733 -16.47 -24.70 11.26
N ASP A 734 -16.23 -23.38 11.22
CA ASP A 734 -14.88 -22.80 11.06
C ASP A 734 -14.44 -22.02 12.30
N PRO A 735 -13.50 -22.52 13.12
CA PRO A 735 -13.09 -21.78 14.30
C PRO A 735 -12.33 -20.49 13.98
N TYR A 736 -11.68 -20.35 12.81
CA TYR A 736 -11.10 -19.06 12.40
C TYR A 736 -12.17 -17.98 12.22
N ILE A 737 -13.30 -18.32 11.57
CA ILE A 737 -14.41 -17.38 11.40
C ILE A 737 -15.00 -17.07 12.77
N GLN A 738 -15.28 -18.08 13.61
CA GLN A 738 -15.87 -17.86 14.93
C GLN A 738 -14.96 -16.97 15.79
N GLU A 739 -13.68 -17.32 15.94
CA GLU A 739 -12.70 -16.53 16.70
C GLU A 739 -12.67 -15.07 16.23
N ARG A 740 -12.55 -14.84 14.91
CA ARG A 740 -12.50 -13.49 14.36
C ARG A 740 -13.82 -12.74 14.51
N LEU A 741 -14.99 -13.39 14.47
CA LEU A 741 -16.27 -12.72 14.77
C LEU A 741 -16.35 -12.19 16.21
N TYR A 742 -15.84 -12.94 17.20
CA TYR A 742 -15.76 -12.44 18.59
C TYR A 742 -14.69 -11.36 18.74
N CYS A 743 -13.55 -11.47 18.04
CA CYS A 743 -12.53 -10.42 17.94
C CYS A 743 -13.12 -9.11 17.41
N ILE A 744 -13.89 -9.18 16.31
CA ILE A 744 -14.61 -8.05 15.72
C ILE A 744 -15.63 -7.47 16.70
N ALA A 745 -16.40 -8.32 17.37
CA ALA A 745 -17.38 -7.90 18.35
C ALA A 745 -16.73 -7.15 19.53
N PHE A 746 -15.57 -7.61 20.00
CA PHE A 746 -14.79 -6.90 21.02
C PHE A 746 -14.32 -5.53 20.51
N GLY A 747 -13.77 -5.47 19.29
CA GLY A 747 -13.42 -4.20 18.65
C GLY A 747 -14.60 -3.23 18.54
N CYS A 748 -15.79 -3.73 18.21
CA CYS A 748 -17.01 -2.91 18.16
C CYS A 748 -17.45 -2.47 19.56
N ALA A 749 -17.38 -3.35 20.56
CA ALA A 749 -17.80 -3.08 21.94
C ALA A 749 -17.02 -1.90 22.54
N VAL A 750 -15.70 -1.87 22.40
CA VAL A 750 -14.84 -0.79 22.95
C VAL A 750 -14.90 0.53 22.17
N ARG A 751 -15.73 0.60 21.13
CA ARG A 751 -15.96 1.81 20.30
C ARG A 751 -17.40 2.30 20.32
N THR A 752 -18.36 1.46 20.68
CA THR A 752 -19.75 1.89 20.69
C THR A 752 -20.01 2.91 21.79
N THR A 753 -20.77 3.95 21.46
CA THR A 753 -21.27 4.93 22.43
C THR A 753 -22.63 4.53 23.00
N SER A 754 -23.28 3.51 22.43
CA SER A 754 -24.60 3.03 22.84
C SER A 754 -24.49 1.98 23.95
N LYS A 755 -24.78 2.38 25.19
CA LYS A 755 -24.86 1.45 26.33
C LYS A 755 -25.94 0.37 26.16
N GLU A 756 -27.05 0.70 25.48
CA GLU A 756 -28.13 -0.26 25.21
C GLU A 756 -27.67 -1.33 24.23
N SER A 757 -27.04 -0.93 23.11
CA SER A 757 -26.50 -1.89 22.15
C SER A 757 -25.38 -2.74 22.74
N LEU A 758 -24.53 -2.15 23.60
CA LEU A 758 -23.50 -2.89 24.34
C LEU A 758 -24.10 -3.92 25.30
N LYS A 759 -25.21 -3.58 25.97
CA LYS A 759 -25.95 -4.51 26.82
C LYS A 759 -26.51 -5.67 26.01
N GLU A 760 -27.14 -5.41 24.87
CA GLU A 760 -27.70 -6.43 24.00
C GLU A 760 -26.65 -7.43 23.51
N ILE A 761 -25.51 -6.96 22.98
CA ILE A 761 -24.44 -7.84 22.52
C ILE A 761 -23.79 -8.61 23.68
N SER A 762 -23.63 -8.00 24.85
CA SER A 762 -23.07 -8.68 26.03
C SER A 762 -23.94 -9.84 26.50
N LEU A 763 -25.27 -9.63 26.57
CA LEU A 763 -26.23 -10.68 26.92
C LEU A 763 -26.28 -11.78 25.84
N TYR A 764 -26.21 -11.40 24.57
CA TYR A 764 -26.12 -12.36 23.46
C TYR A 764 -24.87 -13.25 23.58
N VAL A 765 -23.70 -12.65 23.76
CA VAL A 765 -22.41 -13.35 23.94
C VAL A 765 -22.45 -14.25 25.18
N TYR A 766 -22.95 -13.75 26.30
CA TYR A 766 -23.13 -14.55 27.51
C TYR A 766 -23.98 -15.79 27.25
N SER A 767 -25.16 -15.63 26.64
CA SER A 767 -26.05 -16.75 26.33
C SER A 767 -25.46 -17.75 25.31
N SER A 768 -24.64 -17.26 24.37
CA SER A 768 -24.10 -18.06 23.27
C SER A 768 -22.85 -18.86 23.65
N ILE A 769 -22.03 -18.35 24.57
CA ILE A 769 -20.74 -18.93 24.94
C ILE A 769 -20.69 -19.44 26.38
N PHE A 770 -21.17 -18.65 27.35
CA PHE A 770 -20.96 -18.93 28.77
C PHE A 770 -22.17 -19.61 29.44
N ASP A 771 -23.40 -19.37 28.97
CA ASP A 771 -24.63 -20.00 29.49
C ASP A 771 -25.16 -21.13 28.61
N VAL A 772 -24.26 -22.06 28.26
CA VAL A 772 -24.57 -23.17 27.37
C VAL A 772 -24.81 -24.49 28.12
N LYS A 773 -25.61 -25.37 27.52
CA LYS A 773 -25.77 -26.76 27.98
C LYS A 773 -24.61 -27.60 27.44
N GLY A 774 -23.55 -27.76 28.22
CA GLY A 774 -22.37 -28.54 27.83
C GLY A 774 -21.07 -27.90 28.28
N GLU A 775 -20.00 -28.10 27.51
CA GLU A 775 -18.74 -27.39 27.72
C GLU A 775 -18.74 -26.04 26.99
N ILE A 776 -18.16 -25.02 27.64
CA ILE A 776 -17.87 -23.73 27.00
C ILE A 776 -16.90 -23.99 25.85
N TYR A 777 -17.18 -23.43 24.67
CA TYR A 777 -16.42 -23.71 23.45
C TYR A 777 -14.91 -23.59 23.69
N PRO A 778 -14.13 -24.69 23.57
CA PRO A 778 -12.72 -24.71 23.96
C PRO A 778 -11.88 -24.11 22.85
N HIS A 779 -11.80 -22.78 22.87
CA HIS A 779 -10.95 -22.00 22.00
C HIS A 779 -10.45 -20.78 22.76
N ILE A 780 -9.14 -20.69 22.98
CA ILE A 780 -8.57 -19.78 23.99
C ILE A 780 -8.84 -18.30 23.67
N LEU A 781 -8.60 -17.86 22.42
CA LEU A 781 -8.81 -16.48 22.00
C LEU A 781 -10.29 -16.08 21.91
N LEU A 782 -11.15 -16.97 21.40
CA LEU A 782 -12.60 -16.75 21.36
C LEU A 782 -13.16 -16.47 22.76
N ARG A 783 -12.78 -17.27 23.76
CA ARG A 783 -13.20 -17.09 25.16
C ARG A 783 -12.73 -15.75 25.73
N ASP A 784 -11.51 -15.34 25.38
CA ASP A 784 -10.93 -14.06 25.77
C ASP A 784 -11.75 -12.90 25.20
N TYR A 785 -11.92 -12.83 23.88
CA TYR A 785 -12.74 -11.79 23.24
C TYR A 785 -14.18 -11.76 23.77
N ALA A 786 -14.80 -12.93 23.99
CA ALA A 786 -16.14 -13.03 24.55
C ALA A 786 -16.22 -12.49 25.99
N ARG A 787 -15.21 -12.76 26.82
CA ARG A 787 -15.11 -12.22 28.18
C ARG A 787 -14.90 -10.71 28.15
N GLU A 788 -13.97 -10.22 27.34
CA GLU A 788 -13.59 -8.81 27.31
C GLU A 788 -14.75 -7.90 26.86
N ILE A 789 -15.65 -8.38 25.98
CA ILE A 789 -16.90 -7.66 25.65
C ILE A 789 -17.74 -7.40 26.91
N ILE A 790 -17.89 -8.41 27.76
CA ILE A 790 -18.72 -8.37 28.96
C ILE A 790 -18.03 -7.57 30.07
N GLU A 791 -16.73 -7.79 30.29
CA GLU A 791 -15.94 -7.04 31.29
C GLU A 791 -15.89 -5.54 30.94
N TYR A 792 -15.79 -5.18 29.66
CA TYR A 792 -15.88 -3.79 29.21
C TYR A 792 -17.24 -3.16 29.52
N ALA A 793 -18.33 -3.89 29.24
CA ALA A 793 -19.67 -3.40 29.55
C ALA A 793 -19.83 -3.13 31.06
N ILE A 794 -19.34 -4.03 31.91
CA ILE A 794 -19.34 -3.88 33.36
C ILE A 794 -18.50 -2.67 33.78
N SER A 795 -17.30 -2.51 33.22
CA SER A 795 -16.36 -1.45 33.63
C SER A 795 -16.89 -0.05 33.37
N ILE A 796 -17.70 0.15 32.32
CA ILE A 796 -18.36 1.44 32.02
C ILE A 796 -19.76 1.58 32.65
N GLY A 797 -20.13 0.65 33.54
CA GLY A 797 -21.35 0.69 34.35
C GLY A 797 -22.62 0.21 33.65
N VAL A 798 -22.54 -0.73 32.70
CA VAL A 798 -23.72 -1.41 32.15
C VAL A 798 -24.17 -2.53 33.08
N GLU A 799 -25.43 -2.47 33.53
CA GLU A 799 -26.01 -3.52 34.37
C GLU A 799 -26.39 -4.77 33.55
N LEU A 800 -25.77 -5.90 33.88
CA LEU A 800 -25.99 -7.22 33.27
C LEU A 800 -26.45 -8.22 34.34
N ASP A 801 -27.53 -8.96 34.06
CA ASP A 801 -28.02 -10.04 34.93
C ASP A 801 -27.35 -11.37 34.53
N ILE A 802 -26.09 -11.55 34.97
CA ILE A 802 -25.24 -12.70 34.59
C ILE A 802 -24.44 -13.23 35.78
N ALA A 803 -23.96 -14.48 35.67
CA ALA A 803 -23.08 -15.09 36.65
C ALA A 803 -21.60 -14.82 36.29
N LEU A 804 -20.93 -13.91 37.03
CA LEU A 804 -19.55 -13.49 36.74
C LEU A 804 -18.51 -14.61 36.87
N ASP A 805 -18.78 -15.62 37.69
CA ASP A 805 -17.92 -16.80 37.83
C ASP A 805 -17.91 -17.67 36.57
N LYS A 806 -18.94 -17.59 35.71
CA LYS A 806 -18.99 -18.34 34.45
C LYS A 806 -18.17 -17.71 33.31
N ILE A 807 -17.92 -16.40 33.37
CA ILE A 807 -17.21 -15.67 32.31
C ILE A 807 -15.70 -15.57 32.58
N ARG A 808 -15.21 -16.10 33.71
CA ARG A 808 -13.80 -16.04 34.12
C ARG A 808 -13.22 -17.45 34.25
N PRO A 809 -11.94 -17.67 33.91
CA PRO A 809 -11.32 -18.99 34.02
C PRO A 809 -11.19 -19.46 35.49
N PRO A 810 -11.15 -20.79 35.74
CA PRO A 810 -11.24 -21.86 34.74
C PRO A 810 -12.67 -22.12 34.25
N TYR A 811 -12.82 -22.43 32.96
CA TYR A 811 -14.09 -22.70 32.29
C TYR A 811 -14.51 -24.19 32.33
N ASN A 812 -13.67 -25.04 32.92
CA ASN A 812 -13.91 -26.47 33.17
C ASN A 812 -14.26 -27.29 31.90
N SER A 813 -13.64 -26.99 30.76
CA SER A 813 -13.76 -27.86 29.58
C SER A 813 -13.10 -29.22 29.80
N LYS A 814 -13.61 -30.26 29.12
CA LYS A 814 -13.11 -31.62 29.36
C LYS A 814 -11.71 -31.82 28.82
N PHE A 815 -10.91 -32.63 29.51
CA PHE A 815 -9.61 -33.09 29.02
C PHE A 815 -9.61 -34.63 28.95
N GLU A 816 -10.34 -35.17 27.96
CA GLU A 816 -10.47 -36.61 27.73
C GLU A 816 -9.99 -36.93 26.31
N PHE A 817 -8.73 -37.34 26.17
CA PHE A 817 -8.12 -37.72 24.90
C PHE A 817 -7.60 -39.15 24.96
N ASP A 818 -7.70 -39.87 23.83
CA ASP A 818 -7.05 -41.16 23.68
C ASP A 818 -5.53 -41.00 23.79
N VAL A 819 -4.86 -41.98 24.40
CA VAL A 819 -3.40 -42.02 24.45
C VAL A 819 -2.88 -42.20 23.03
N VAL A 820 -2.09 -41.25 22.55
CA VAL A 820 -1.42 -41.32 21.24
C VAL A 820 0.06 -41.53 21.46
N THR A 821 0.62 -42.56 20.85
CA THR A 821 2.04 -42.90 20.98
C THR A 821 2.85 -42.33 19.82
N GLU A 822 4.16 -42.24 20.00
CA GLU A 822 5.08 -41.87 18.93
C GLU A 822 5.01 -42.86 17.74
N GLU A 823 4.82 -44.16 18.01
CA GLU A 823 4.64 -45.19 16.98
C GLU A 823 3.42 -44.90 16.08
N ASP A 824 2.34 -44.36 16.65
CA ASP A 824 1.16 -43.97 15.87
C ASP A 824 1.46 -42.84 14.87
N ILE A 825 2.34 -41.91 15.25
CA ILE A 825 2.74 -40.77 14.41
C ILE A 825 3.74 -41.23 13.35
N MET A 826 4.71 -42.07 13.72
CA MET A 826 5.66 -42.66 12.76
C MET A 826 4.94 -43.50 11.70
N SER A 827 3.90 -44.26 12.09
CA SER A 827 3.07 -45.00 11.12
C SER A 827 2.36 -44.10 10.10
N ILE A 828 1.99 -42.86 10.49
CA ILE A 828 1.42 -41.87 9.56
C ILE A 828 2.49 -41.39 8.58
N LEU A 829 3.71 -41.08 9.07
CA LEU A 829 4.83 -40.65 8.23
C LEU A 829 5.28 -41.75 7.25
N ASP A 830 5.34 -43.00 7.69
CA ASP A 830 5.67 -44.16 6.84
C ASP A 830 4.69 -44.29 5.67
N LYS A 831 3.38 -44.11 5.94
CA LYS A 831 2.34 -44.12 4.89
C LYS A 831 2.50 -42.97 3.89
N CYS A 832 3.13 -41.86 4.28
CA CYS A 832 3.41 -40.73 3.39
C CYS A 832 4.59 -41.01 2.42
N GLY A 833 5.32 -42.13 2.59
CA GLY A 833 6.34 -42.61 1.66
C GLY A 833 7.53 -41.66 1.49
N ASN A 834 8.07 -41.13 2.59
CA ASN A 834 9.22 -40.20 2.59
C ASN A 834 9.05 -39.02 1.63
N TYR A 835 7.99 -38.21 1.84
CA TYR A 835 7.60 -37.04 1.02
C TYR A 835 7.17 -37.32 -0.44
N LYS A 836 7.38 -38.52 -0.99
CA LYS A 836 7.04 -38.81 -2.40
C LYS A 836 5.55 -39.03 -2.66
N GLY A 837 4.82 -39.55 -1.68
CA GLY A 837 3.40 -39.90 -1.84
C GLY A 837 2.42 -38.86 -1.28
N SER A 838 2.77 -38.21 -0.16
CA SER A 838 1.88 -37.26 0.53
C SER A 838 2.66 -36.09 1.16
N PRO A 839 3.21 -35.18 0.34
CA PRO A 839 4.04 -34.08 0.82
C PRO A 839 3.32 -33.09 1.75
N GLY A 840 2.02 -32.82 1.55
CA GLY A 840 1.27 -31.89 2.41
C GLY A 840 1.09 -32.44 3.83
N MET A 841 0.63 -33.68 3.93
CA MET A 841 0.47 -34.43 5.17
C MET A 841 1.79 -34.56 5.93
N CYS A 842 2.86 -34.94 5.23
CA CYS A 842 4.19 -35.04 5.82
C CYS A 842 4.66 -33.67 6.34
N GLY A 843 4.48 -32.60 5.56
CA GLY A 843 4.81 -31.24 5.97
C GLY A 843 4.02 -30.75 7.18
N MET A 844 2.73 -31.10 7.30
CA MET A 844 1.90 -30.78 8.47
C MET A 844 2.37 -31.51 9.73
N VAL A 845 2.62 -32.83 9.66
CA VAL A 845 3.08 -33.62 10.80
C VAL A 845 4.46 -33.16 11.27
N MET A 846 5.42 -33.06 10.35
CA MET A 846 6.79 -32.64 10.68
C MET A 846 6.85 -31.24 11.30
N SER A 847 6.01 -30.32 10.81
CA SER A 847 5.94 -28.96 11.35
C SER A 847 5.38 -28.90 12.78
N MET A 848 4.62 -29.90 13.22
CA MET A 848 4.10 -29.97 14.58
C MET A 848 5.11 -30.49 15.60
N LEU A 849 6.17 -31.19 15.20
CA LEU A 849 7.00 -31.92 16.17
C LEU A 849 7.75 -30.97 17.15
N PRO A 850 7.78 -31.25 18.46
CA PRO A 850 8.47 -30.46 19.49
C PRO A 850 9.96 -30.84 19.63
N GLU A 851 10.71 -30.12 20.48
CA GLU A 851 12.18 -30.20 20.55
C GLU A 851 12.79 -31.59 20.79
N HIS A 852 12.20 -32.46 21.63
CA HIS A 852 12.76 -33.78 21.94
C HIS A 852 12.05 -34.97 21.27
N SER A 853 11.36 -34.76 20.14
CA SER A 853 10.86 -35.86 19.32
C SER A 853 11.99 -36.73 18.74
N SER A 854 11.71 -37.99 18.37
CA SER A 854 12.71 -38.86 17.70
C SER A 854 13.20 -38.33 16.35
N LEU A 855 12.41 -37.46 15.70
CA LEU A 855 12.77 -36.72 14.50
C LEU A 855 13.10 -35.26 14.86
N SER A 856 13.65 -34.51 13.90
CA SER A 856 13.89 -33.08 14.12
C SER A 856 12.57 -32.32 14.34
N TYR A 857 12.59 -31.35 15.25
CA TYR A 857 11.44 -30.52 15.56
C TYR A 857 11.05 -29.58 14.40
N GLY A 858 9.78 -29.18 14.36
CA GLY A 858 9.24 -28.15 13.48
C GLY A 858 9.08 -26.80 14.18
N ASP A 859 9.10 -25.70 13.43
CA ASP A 859 9.03 -24.34 14.03
C ASP A 859 7.73 -24.12 14.81
N PHE A 860 6.59 -24.54 14.25
CA PHE A 860 5.29 -24.43 14.92
C PHE A 860 5.29 -25.28 16.20
N GLY A 861 5.79 -26.52 16.14
CA GLY A 861 5.89 -27.41 17.29
C GLY A 861 6.72 -26.83 18.44
N ARG A 862 7.90 -26.28 18.14
CA ARG A 862 8.83 -25.76 19.15
C ARG A 862 8.49 -24.35 19.62
N TYR A 863 8.43 -23.39 18.70
CA TYR A 863 8.37 -21.96 19.04
C TYR A 863 6.95 -21.46 19.32
N THR A 864 5.92 -22.18 18.87
CA THR A 864 4.51 -21.82 19.12
C THR A 864 3.89 -22.76 20.15
N PHE A 865 3.77 -24.05 19.81
CA PHE A 865 3.01 -25.01 20.60
C PHE A 865 3.69 -25.33 21.94
N GLN A 866 4.95 -25.78 21.92
CA GLN A 866 5.71 -26.11 23.13
C GLN A 866 6.01 -24.87 23.98
N SER A 867 6.34 -23.74 23.34
CA SER A 867 6.62 -22.46 24.02
C SER A 867 5.44 -22.01 24.90
N ALA A 868 4.22 -21.97 24.34
CA ALA A 868 3.02 -21.56 25.08
C ALA A 868 2.64 -22.52 26.23
N LEU A 869 3.08 -23.78 26.14
CA LEU A 869 2.82 -24.81 27.16
C LEU A 869 3.92 -24.90 28.23
N SER A 870 5.03 -24.18 28.08
CA SER A 870 6.22 -24.29 28.95
C SER A 870 5.96 -24.00 30.43
N ASN A 871 5.01 -23.10 30.71
CA ASN A 871 4.62 -22.71 32.07
C ASN A 871 3.48 -23.56 32.65
N TRP A 872 3.11 -24.67 32.01
CA TRP A 872 2.04 -25.56 32.46
C TRP A 872 2.61 -26.90 32.93
N LYS A 873 2.05 -27.48 33.98
CA LYS A 873 2.43 -28.82 34.47
C LYS A 873 1.82 -29.94 33.60
N ILE A 874 2.21 -29.97 32.33
CA ILE A 874 1.77 -30.97 31.34
C ILE A 874 2.94 -31.36 30.42
N ASP A 875 2.92 -32.59 29.93
CA ASP A 875 3.85 -33.03 28.88
C ASP A 875 3.38 -32.52 27.50
N ALA A 876 4.09 -31.51 26.99
CA ALA A 876 3.80 -30.92 25.68
C ALA A 876 4.03 -31.91 24.52
N GLU A 877 4.90 -32.91 24.70
CA GLU A 877 5.24 -33.87 23.63
C GLU A 877 4.10 -34.85 23.38
N SER A 878 3.59 -35.49 24.43
CA SER A 878 2.39 -36.33 24.32
C SER A 878 1.18 -35.54 23.80
N LEU A 879 1.04 -34.27 24.21
CA LEU A 879 -0.06 -33.42 23.76
C LEU A 879 0.06 -33.07 22.27
N ASN A 880 1.27 -32.99 21.74
CA ASN A 880 1.51 -32.75 20.33
C ASN A 880 0.91 -33.85 19.44
N TYR A 881 1.06 -35.10 19.85
CA TYR A 881 0.52 -36.25 19.11
C TYR A 881 -1.02 -36.24 19.11
N VAL A 882 -1.63 -35.80 20.21
CA VAL A 882 -3.08 -35.54 20.28
C VAL A 882 -3.47 -34.44 19.29
N ALA A 883 -2.69 -33.35 19.21
CA ALA A 883 -2.93 -32.27 18.25
C ALA A 883 -2.93 -32.77 16.80
N ILE A 884 -1.95 -33.60 16.42
CA ILE A 884 -1.88 -34.21 15.08
C ILE A 884 -3.12 -35.07 14.80
N LYS A 885 -3.57 -35.88 15.78
CA LYS A 885 -4.81 -36.67 15.62
C LYS A 885 -6.07 -35.80 15.50
N LEU A 886 -6.15 -34.66 16.22
CA LEU A 886 -7.25 -33.71 16.06
C LEU A 886 -7.28 -33.11 14.66
N ILE A 887 -6.12 -32.70 14.13
CA ILE A 887 -5.99 -32.17 12.76
C ILE A 887 -6.55 -33.15 11.72
N ILE A 888 -6.24 -34.43 11.86
CA ILE A 888 -6.64 -35.47 10.90
C ILE A 888 -8.10 -35.88 11.10
N ASN A 889 -8.48 -36.22 12.33
CA ASN A 889 -9.75 -36.89 12.62
C ASN A 889 -10.91 -35.92 12.85
N LYS A 890 -10.66 -34.80 13.55
CA LYS A 890 -11.69 -33.81 13.89
C LYS A 890 -11.81 -32.76 12.80
N TYR A 891 -10.69 -32.13 12.42
CA TYR A 891 -10.70 -31.06 11.41
C TYR A 891 -10.69 -31.61 9.99
N GLY A 892 -10.24 -32.86 9.78
CA GLY A 892 -10.41 -33.57 8.52
C GLY A 892 -9.30 -33.31 7.50
N TYR A 893 -8.08 -32.96 7.94
CA TYR A 893 -6.97 -32.77 7.03
C TYR A 893 -6.64 -34.07 6.27
N SER A 894 -6.55 -34.01 4.94
CA SER A 894 -6.06 -35.10 4.11
C SER A 894 -5.23 -34.61 2.93
N GLU A 895 -4.31 -35.47 2.46
CA GLU A 895 -3.49 -35.19 1.28
C GLU A 895 -4.34 -34.96 0.02
N ASP A 896 -5.35 -35.79 -0.20
CA ASP A 896 -6.22 -35.74 -1.39
C ASP A 896 -6.96 -34.41 -1.53
N LYS A 897 -7.25 -33.74 -0.41
CA LYS A 897 -7.96 -32.46 -0.39
C LYS A 897 -7.01 -31.26 -0.38
N HIS A 898 -5.98 -31.31 0.45
CA HIS A 898 -5.21 -30.11 0.79
C HIS A 898 -3.77 -30.14 0.27
N GLY A 899 -3.23 -31.33 -0.03
CA GLY A 899 -1.81 -31.52 -0.37
C GLY A 899 -1.36 -30.74 -1.59
N VAL A 900 -2.22 -30.61 -2.61
CA VAL A 900 -1.93 -29.83 -3.82
C VAL A 900 -1.73 -28.35 -3.48
N PHE A 901 -2.65 -27.74 -2.74
CA PHE A 901 -2.54 -26.34 -2.35
C PHE A 901 -1.35 -26.11 -1.42
N ASP A 902 -1.17 -26.97 -0.41
CA ASP A 902 -0.06 -26.89 0.53
C ASP A 902 1.30 -26.97 -0.16
N LYS A 903 1.40 -27.76 -1.24
CA LYS A 903 2.60 -27.84 -2.08
C LYS A 903 2.83 -26.57 -2.90
N VAL A 904 1.79 -25.92 -3.39
CA VAL A 904 1.92 -24.64 -4.12
C VAL A 904 2.44 -23.53 -3.21
N ILE A 905 1.94 -23.45 -1.99
CA ILE A 905 2.39 -22.44 -1.00
C ILE A 905 3.80 -22.75 -0.48
N GLY A 906 4.14 -24.03 -0.29
CA GLY A 906 5.44 -24.46 0.18
C GLY A 906 5.64 -24.31 1.69
N SER A 907 6.90 -24.29 2.15
CA SER A 907 7.24 -24.32 3.58
C SER A 907 6.93 -23.01 4.32
N GLY A 908 6.63 -21.91 3.61
CA GLY A 908 6.36 -20.61 4.21
C GLY A 908 7.59 -19.92 4.82
N ARG A 909 8.80 -20.44 4.60
CA ARG A 909 10.07 -19.89 5.14
C ARG A 909 10.74 -18.89 4.18
N GLY A 910 9.97 -18.03 3.53
CA GLY A 910 10.52 -17.00 2.65
C GLY A 910 9.84 -15.66 2.87
N ARG A 911 10.59 -14.56 2.83
CA ARG A 911 10.01 -13.19 2.76
C ARG A 911 9.02 -13.04 1.61
N THR A 912 9.14 -13.87 0.57
CA THR A 912 8.24 -13.93 -0.60
C THR A 912 6.97 -14.76 -0.40
N THR A 913 6.90 -15.62 0.63
CA THR A 913 5.71 -16.46 0.93
C THR A 913 4.88 -15.92 2.08
N THR A 914 5.40 -14.98 2.87
CA THR A 914 4.65 -14.18 3.83
C THR A 914 3.82 -13.16 3.05
N PRO A 915 2.47 -13.11 3.18
CA PRO A 915 1.63 -13.57 4.30
C PRO A 915 0.77 -14.83 4.03
N ASN A 916 1.12 -15.70 3.07
CA ASN A 916 0.34 -16.89 2.70
C ASN A 916 0.73 -18.13 3.52
N GLU A 917 -0.23 -18.72 4.25
CA GLU A 917 -0.04 -19.99 4.96
C GLU A 917 -0.66 -21.20 4.22
N ARG A 918 -0.10 -22.39 4.51
CA ARG A 918 -0.69 -23.68 4.13
C ARG A 918 -1.99 -23.95 4.89
N ILE A 919 -2.93 -24.70 4.31
CA ILE A 919 -4.13 -25.20 5.00
C ILE A 919 -3.72 -26.06 6.19
N GLY A 920 -2.65 -26.86 6.06
CA GLY A 920 -2.09 -27.61 7.17
C GLY A 920 -1.74 -26.72 8.37
N LYS A 921 -1.19 -25.52 8.14
CA LYS A 921 -0.84 -24.57 9.20
C LYS A 921 -2.07 -23.93 9.85
N LYS A 922 -3.12 -23.62 9.08
CA LYS A 922 -4.43 -23.25 9.65
C LYS A 922 -4.90 -24.31 10.66
N TYR A 923 -4.81 -25.59 10.33
CA TYR A 923 -5.35 -26.65 11.19
C TYR A 923 -4.48 -26.87 12.43
N GLN A 924 -3.18 -26.61 12.33
CA GLN A 924 -2.28 -26.56 13.48
C GLN A 924 -2.71 -25.48 14.49
N TRP A 925 -3.02 -24.26 14.02
CA TRP A 925 -3.57 -23.20 14.87
C TRP A 925 -4.91 -23.60 15.52
N LEU A 926 -5.83 -24.20 14.76
CA LEU A 926 -7.11 -24.68 15.29
C LEU A 926 -6.93 -25.70 16.43
N ALA A 927 -6.03 -26.67 16.24
CA ALA A 927 -5.74 -27.67 17.27
C ALA A 927 -5.02 -27.06 18.48
N PHE A 928 -4.10 -26.13 18.26
CA PHE A 928 -3.37 -25.44 19.31
C PHE A 928 -4.30 -24.61 20.21
N HIS A 929 -5.16 -23.75 19.64
CA HIS A 929 -6.07 -22.92 20.43
C HIS A 929 -7.08 -23.74 21.22
N GLU A 930 -7.51 -24.90 20.71
CA GLU A 930 -8.38 -25.81 21.44
C GLU A 930 -7.66 -26.50 22.60
N LEU A 931 -6.48 -27.06 22.34
CA LEU A 931 -5.74 -27.78 23.36
C LEU A 931 -5.26 -26.84 24.47
N LEU A 932 -4.78 -25.64 24.13
CA LEU A 932 -4.39 -24.65 25.12
C LEU A 932 -5.57 -24.23 26.03
N ALA A 933 -6.78 -24.10 25.48
CA ALA A 933 -7.98 -23.81 26.26
C ALA A 933 -8.37 -24.94 27.21
N ARG A 934 -8.17 -26.20 26.81
CA ARG A 934 -8.43 -27.35 27.68
C ARG A 934 -7.32 -27.52 28.72
N VAL A 935 -6.08 -27.23 28.37
CA VAL A 935 -4.96 -27.24 29.33
C VAL A 935 -5.18 -26.18 30.40
N SER A 936 -5.59 -24.97 30.01
CA SER A 936 -5.78 -23.88 30.96
C SER A 936 -6.89 -24.10 31.99
N ASP A 937 -7.85 -24.96 31.67
CA ASP A 937 -8.93 -25.35 32.56
C ASP A 937 -8.54 -26.50 33.52
N ASN A 938 -7.56 -27.33 33.16
CA ASN A 938 -7.34 -28.64 33.82
C ASN A 938 -5.95 -28.80 34.49
N PHE A 939 -4.97 -27.97 34.15
CA PHE A 939 -3.59 -28.13 34.63
C PHE A 939 -3.12 -26.92 35.43
N LEU A 940 -2.21 -27.16 36.37
CA LEU A 940 -1.59 -26.10 37.16
C LEU A 940 -0.61 -25.30 36.31
N LYS A 941 -0.70 -23.97 36.40
CA LYS A 941 0.25 -23.03 35.80
C LYS A 941 1.31 -22.61 36.83
N ILE A 942 2.56 -22.46 36.40
CA ILE A 942 3.66 -21.93 37.21
C ILE A 942 4.07 -20.55 36.70
N GLU A 943 4.60 -19.72 37.58
CA GLU A 943 5.02 -18.32 37.32
C GLU A 943 6.05 -18.21 36.19
N GLY A 944 6.88 -19.24 36.04
CA GLY A 944 7.83 -19.37 34.93
C GLY A 944 8.48 -20.74 34.97
N ALA A 945 9.12 -21.15 33.87
CA ALA A 945 9.72 -22.48 33.71
C ALA A 945 10.69 -22.91 34.84
N TRP A 946 11.31 -21.94 35.53
CA TRP A 946 12.25 -22.17 36.63
C TRP A 946 11.67 -21.87 38.02
N SER A 947 10.39 -21.50 38.11
CA SER A 947 9.70 -21.19 39.36
C SER A 947 8.89 -22.40 39.86
N ASN A 948 8.83 -22.56 41.18
CA ASN A 948 7.92 -23.51 41.83
C ASN A 948 6.60 -22.85 42.25
N ASN A 949 6.46 -21.53 42.04
CA ASN A 949 5.26 -20.79 42.42
C ASN A 949 4.13 -21.12 41.44
N VAL A 950 3.04 -21.64 41.96
CA VAL A 950 1.81 -21.88 41.19
C VAL A 950 1.03 -20.58 41.12
N VAL A 951 0.69 -20.17 39.89
CA VAL A 951 -0.08 -18.96 39.62
C VAL A 951 -1.43 -19.32 39.02
N LYS A 952 -2.42 -18.45 39.21
CA LYS A 952 -3.73 -18.62 38.58
C LYS A 952 -3.67 -18.13 37.13
N TYR A 953 -4.27 -18.89 36.21
CA TYR A 953 -4.45 -18.42 34.84
C TYR A 953 -5.61 -17.43 34.78
N GLU A 954 -5.34 -16.24 34.24
CA GLU A 954 -6.33 -15.17 34.10
C GLU A 954 -6.68 -14.84 32.64
N GLY A 955 -5.82 -15.13 31.67
CA GLY A 955 -6.14 -14.91 30.25
C GLY A 955 -4.94 -15.12 29.30
N PRO A 956 -5.16 -15.04 27.98
CA PRO A 956 -4.18 -15.44 26.96
C PRO A 956 -3.04 -14.43 26.74
N TRP A 957 -3.08 -13.24 27.36
CA TRP A 957 -1.91 -12.35 27.43
C TRP A 957 -0.71 -13.03 28.12
N ASP A 958 -0.95 -14.06 28.95
CA ASP A 958 0.07 -14.95 29.49
C ASP A 958 -0.36 -16.41 29.25
N PRO A 959 0.05 -17.01 28.11
CA PRO A 959 1.44 -17.00 27.64
C PRO A 959 1.68 -16.24 26.32
N PHE A 960 1.05 -15.07 26.13
CA PHE A 960 1.24 -14.20 24.97
C PHE A 960 0.84 -14.84 23.61
N VAL A 961 -0.42 -15.27 23.50
CA VAL A 961 -0.95 -15.92 22.26
C VAL A 961 -1.92 -15.04 21.45
N ARG A 962 -2.07 -13.76 21.82
CA ARG A 962 -2.89 -12.79 21.08
C ARG A 962 -2.13 -12.33 19.83
N ASP A 963 -2.76 -12.42 18.66
CA ASP A 963 -2.09 -12.23 17.36
C ASP A 963 -2.54 -10.96 16.60
N ILE A 964 -3.66 -10.34 16.99
CA ILE A 964 -4.21 -9.13 16.36
C ILE A 964 -4.85 -8.24 17.43
N ASP A 965 -4.65 -6.92 17.35
CA ASP A 965 -5.32 -5.98 18.25
C ASP A 965 -6.60 -5.41 17.62
N PRO A 966 -7.82 -5.93 17.92
CA PRO A 966 -9.06 -5.39 17.35
C PRO A 966 -9.40 -3.97 17.83
N THR A 967 -8.69 -3.44 18.81
CA THR A 967 -8.95 -2.14 19.43
C THR A 967 -8.22 -0.98 18.76
N THR A 968 -7.42 -1.27 17.72
CA THR A 968 -6.81 -0.31 16.78
C THR A 968 -7.36 -0.47 15.36
N LEU A 969 -7.55 0.64 14.63
CA LEU A 969 -7.96 0.66 13.21
C LEU A 969 -6.92 1.37 12.33
N ILE A 970 -5.66 1.33 12.74
CA ILE A 970 -4.59 2.08 12.08
C ILE A 970 -4.21 1.39 10.77
N HIS A 971 -4.10 2.19 9.71
CA HIS A 971 -3.66 1.79 8.39
C HIS A 971 -2.19 2.21 8.20
N ILE A 972 -1.23 1.45 8.73
CA ILE A 972 0.20 1.77 8.53
C ILE A 972 0.66 1.19 7.19
N ASN A 973 0.30 1.86 6.10
CA ASN A 973 0.66 1.48 4.72
C ASN A 973 1.93 2.15 4.21
N GLU A 974 2.42 3.12 4.93
CA GLU A 974 3.61 3.85 4.54
C GLU A 974 4.73 3.34 5.45
N LEU A 975 5.82 2.88 4.82
CA LEU A 975 7.12 2.85 5.49
C LEU A 975 7.19 4.17 6.26
N SER A 976 7.26 4.10 7.58
CA SER A 976 7.70 5.23 8.38
C SER A 976 9.21 5.11 8.40
N PRO A 977 9.97 5.70 7.45
CA PRO A 977 11.32 6.02 7.80
C PRO A 977 11.21 7.13 8.84
N GLU A 978 11.92 6.98 9.95
CA GLU A 978 12.21 8.09 10.85
C GLU A 978 12.77 9.31 10.08
N ASP A 979 13.23 9.11 8.83
CA ASP A 979 13.72 10.10 7.87
C ASP A 979 12.64 11.04 7.24
N GLU A 980 11.33 10.76 7.38
CA GLU A 980 10.25 11.64 6.90
C GLU A 980 9.53 12.43 8.01
N LEU A 981 10.03 12.40 9.25
CA LEU A 981 9.47 13.19 10.33
C LEU A 981 9.62 14.69 10.03
N LYS A 982 8.51 15.42 9.93
CA LYS A 982 8.55 16.87 9.74
C LYS A 982 8.95 17.55 11.06
N ASP A 983 10.08 18.26 11.07
CA ASP A 983 10.60 18.95 12.26
C ASP A 983 10.02 20.38 12.48
N ASN A 984 8.95 20.77 11.77
CA ASN A 984 8.37 22.13 11.83
C ASN A 984 6.94 22.15 12.39
N PHE A 985 6.73 21.64 13.60
CA PHE A 985 5.45 21.74 14.31
C PHE A 985 5.50 22.72 15.48
N TRP A 986 4.34 23.24 15.89
CA TRP A 986 4.24 24.20 16.99
C TRP A 986 4.67 23.63 18.35
N TRP A 987 4.70 22.29 18.50
CA TRP A 987 5.24 21.62 19.69
C TRP A 987 6.76 21.37 19.63
N SER A 988 7.42 21.63 18.49
CA SER A 988 8.87 21.48 18.31
C SER A 988 9.54 22.86 18.12
N VAL A 989 9.42 23.71 19.12
CA VAL A 989 9.77 25.14 19.04
C VAL A 989 11.28 25.38 19.02
N GLU A 990 12.06 24.54 19.73
CA GLU A 990 13.49 24.76 19.93
C GLU A 990 14.35 24.19 18.79
N LYS A 991 15.10 25.07 18.12
CA LYS A 991 16.05 24.73 17.08
C LYS A 991 17.47 24.89 17.60
N TYR A 992 18.25 23.82 17.56
CA TYR A 992 19.68 23.85 17.85
C TYR A 992 20.48 23.89 16.54
N ALA A 993 21.39 24.87 16.42
CA ALA A 993 22.13 25.12 15.17
C ALA A 993 23.64 25.36 15.38
N ASN A 994 24.13 25.24 16.61
CA ASN A 994 25.52 25.56 16.93
C ASN A 994 26.45 24.36 16.69
N TRP A 995 26.65 24.02 15.42
CA TRP A 995 27.43 22.85 15.00
C TRP A 995 28.88 23.18 14.64
N ASP A 996 29.26 24.46 14.57
CA ASP A 996 30.57 24.90 14.04
C ASP A 996 31.77 24.57 14.96
N MET A 997 31.53 24.21 16.22
CA MET A 997 32.59 23.85 17.16
C MET A 997 33.27 22.53 16.75
N ASP A 998 34.57 22.41 17.01
CA ASP A 998 35.28 21.12 16.89
C ASP A 998 34.65 20.08 17.84
N MET A 999 34.69 18.80 17.48
CA MET A 999 34.03 17.72 18.23
C MET A 999 34.43 17.71 19.71
N VAL A 1000 35.72 17.91 20.02
CA VAL A 1000 36.22 17.91 21.41
C VAL A 1000 35.71 19.12 22.17
N ASP A 1001 35.74 20.30 21.55
CA ASP A 1001 35.26 21.54 22.18
C ASP A 1001 33.74 21.51 22.37
N TRP A 1002 33.01 20.95 21.39
CA TRP A 1002 31.55 20.80 21.43
C TRP A 1002 31.09 19.85 22.55
N LEU A 1003 31.79 18.72 22.73
CA LEU A 1003 31.51 17.80 23.84
C LEU A 1003 31.77 18.43 25.22
N ASN A 1004 32.68 19.40 25.30
CA ASN A 1004 33.05 20.06 26.55
C ASN A 1004 32.27 21.35 26.86
N ALA A 1005 31.47 21.87 25.92
CA ALA A 1005 30.69 23.08 26.13
C ALA A 1005 29.45 22.82 27.01
N ASP A 1006 29.33 23.53 28.13
CA ASP A 1006 28.27 23.39 29.14
C ASP A 1006 27.22 24.52 29.13
N ASN A 1007 27.43 25.55 28.29
CA ASN A 1007 26.65 26.79 28.27
C ASN A 1007 25.79 26.98 27.00
N ASP A 1008 25.74 25.97 26.13
CA ASP A 1008 25.14 26.03 24.79
C ASP A 1008 24.00 25.00 24.64
N LEU A 1009 23.11 24.93 25.62
CA LEU A 1009 22.06 23.91 25.68
C LEU A 1009 20.68 24.49 25.31
N PRO A 1010 19.86 23.79 24.50
CA PRO A 1010 18.46 24.16 24.28
C PRO A 1010 17.69 24.36 25.58
N SER A 1011 16.86 25.40 25.65
CA SER A 1011 16.03 25.66 26.83
C SER A 1011 14.94 24.59 26.95
N VAL A 1012 14.63 24.15 28.16
CA VAL A 1012 13.66 23.07 28.41
C VAL A 1012 12.24 23.61 28.54
N GLU A 1013 12.08 24.84 29.05
CA GLU A 1013 10.79 25.47 29.29
C GLU A 1013 9.90 25.47 28.03
N PRO A 1014 10.39 25.83 26.82
CA PRO A 1014 9.59 25.79 25.60
C PRO A 1014 9.37 24.37 25.02
N ILE A 1015 10.11 23.37 25.53
CA ILE A 1015 9.91 21.95 25.21
C ILE A 1015 8.78 21.38 26.08
N ILE A 1016 8.71 21.78 27.36
CA ILE A 1016 7.63 21.38 28.27
C ILE A 1016 6.35 22.16 27.98
N GLU A 1017 6.41 23.48 27.81
CA GLU A 1017 5.24 24.35 27.66
C GLU A 1017 5.17 24.97 26.26
N THR A 1018 4.07 24.70 25.55
CA THR A 1018 3.86 25.18 24.18
C THR A 1018 2.41 25.66 23.95
N LYS A 1019 2.16 26.31 22.80
CA LYS A 1019 0.85 26.86 22.41
C LYS A 1019 0.47 26.46 20.99
N ASP A 1020 -0.79 26.10 20.80
CA ASP A 1020 -1.34 25.83 19.48
C ASP A 1020 -1.71 27.12 18.71
N SER A 1021 -2.16 26.97 17.47
CA SER A 1021 -2.57 28.08 16.60
C SER A 1021 -3.75 28.89 17.12
N ASP A 1022 -4.58 28.30 17.99
CA ASP A 1022 -5.74 28.95 18.61
C ASP A 1022 -5.38 29.61 19.95
N GLY A 1023 -4.10 29.52 20.36
CA GLY A 1023 -3.57 30.07 21.60
C GLY A 1023 -3.86 29.23 22.84
N CYS A 1024 -4.31 27.97 22.71
CA CYS A 1024 -4.44 27.09 23.87
C CYS A 1024 -3.05 26.64 24.34
N GLU A 1025 -2.87 26.59 25.66
CA GLU A 1025 -1.62 26.19 26.30
C GLU A 1025 -1.58 24.69 26.59
N TRP A 1026 -0.45 24.06 26.28
CA TRP A 1026 -0.22 22.63 26.38
C TRP A 1026 1.07 22.35 27.15
N LEU A 1027 1.08 21.25 27.90
CA LEU A 1027 2.24 20.75 28.64
C LEU A 1027 2.63 19.37 28.13
N ALA A 1028 3.92 19.16 27.83
CA ALA A 1028 4.47 17.86 27.48
C ALA A 1028 4.68 17.04 28.75
N LEU A 1029 3.93 15.95 28.89
CA LEU A 1029 4.11 14.98 29.97
C LEU A 1029 5.35 14.11 29.74
N GLU A 1030 5.60 13.77 28.48
CA GLU A 1030 6.77 13.00 28.06
C GLU A 1030 7.11 13.31 26.60
N CYS A 1031 8.39 13.55 26.30
CA CYS A 1031 8.87 13.76 24.94
C CYS A 1031 10.38 13.49 24.79
N TYR A 1032 10.79 13.27 23.54
CA TYR A 1032 12.16 12.84 23.18
C TYR A 1032 12.77 13.72 22.07
N PRO A 1033 13.00 15.03 22.30
CA PRO A 1033 13.60 15.86 21.27
C PRO A 1033 15.06 15.46 21.02
N SER A 1034 15.42 15.40 19.75
CA SER A 1034 16.79 15.20 19.28
C SER A 1034 17.15 16.25 18.23
N TRP A 1035 18.42 16.66 18.26
CA TRP A 1035 19.05 17.56 17.30
C TRP A 1035 20.34 16.90 16.81
N GLU A 1036 20.50 16.87 15.49
CA GLU A 1036 21.61 16.20 14.83
C GLU A 1036 22.31 17.18 13.88
N GLU A 1037 23.63 17.16 13.90
CA GLU A 1037 24.46 17.88 12.93
C GLU A 1037 24.12 17.37 11.53
N PRO A 1038 23.87 18.24 10.53
CA PRO A 1038 23.62 17.80 9.16
C PRO A 1038 24.75 16.89 8.65
N HIS A 1039 24.41 15.65 8.29
CA HIS A 1039 25.38 14.61 7.96
C HIS A 1039 24.91 13.71 6.81
N TYR A 1040 25.85 12.96 6.23
CA TYR A 1040 25.55 11.87 5.29
C TYR A 1040 25.35 10.56 6.05
N ASP A 1041 24.52 9.66 5.53
CA ASP A 1041 24.31 8.34 6.12
C ASP A 1041 25.65 7.60 6.36
N ASN A 1042 25.82 7.07 7.57
CA ASN A 1042 27.05 6.42 8.08
C ASN A 1042 28.25 7.34 8.35
N GLY A 1043 28.07 8.67 8.32
CA GLY A 1043 29.10 9.63 8.73
C GLY A 1043 29.32 9.70 10.24
N ILE A 1044 30.42 10.33 10.64
CA ILE A 1044 30.62 10.77 12.03
C ILE A 1044 29.89 12.11 12.20
N TYR A 1045 29.01 12.22 13.20
CA TYR A 1045 28.23 13.44 13.43
C TYR A 1045 27.94 13.69 14.91
N LYS A 1046 27.71 14.95 15.26
CA LYS A 1046 27.29 15.37 16.60
C LYS A 1046 25.79 15.15 16.80
N ARG A 1047 25.41 14.57 17.94
CA ARG A 1047 24.01 14.36 18.33
C ARG A 1047 23.79 14.86 19.76
N LEU A 1048 22.78 15.71 19.92
CA LEU A 1048 22.25 16.17 21.20
C LEU A 1048 20.82 15.67 21.32
N TRP A 1049 20.46 15.09 22.45
CA TRP A 1049 19.08 14.64 22.69
C TRP A 1049 18.69 14.86 24.13
N TYR A 1050 17.40 15.11 24.37
CA TYR A 1050 16.78 15.07 25.70
C TYR A 1050 15.71 13.98 25.76
N GLN A 1051 15.54 13.46 26.96
CA GLN A 1051 14.42 12.71 27.45
C GLN A 1051 13.78 13.57 28.54
N VAL A 1052 12.64 14.16 28.23
CA VAL A 1052 11.86 14.95 29.18
C VAL A 1052 10.71 14.08 29.65
N ARG A 1053 10.65 13.82 30.94
CA ARG A 1053 9.62 12.97 31.56
C ARG A 1053 9.06 13.65 32.79
N SER A 1054 7.81 13.31 33.13
CA SER A 1054 7.19 13.81 34.35
C SER A 1054 6.66 12.72 35.27
N CYS A 1055 6.59 13.07 36.53
CA CYS A 1055 5.89 12.35 37.56
C CYS A 1055 5.09 13.32 38.44
N ILE A 1056 4.07 12.78 39.08
CA ILE A 1056 3.23 13.48 40.04
C ILE A 1056 3.58 13.00 41.43
N VAL A 1057 3.68 13.95 42.36
CA VAL A 1057 4.07 13.75 43.75
C VAL A 1057 3.02 14.39 44.65
N ASP A 1058 2.72 13.76 45.78
CA ASP A 1058 1.85 14.37 46.79
C ASP A 1058 2.45 15.69 47.30
N GLU A 1059 1.60 16.70 47.50
CA GLU A 1059 2.03 18.04 47.88
C GLU A 1059 2.84 18.05 49.20
N THR A 1060 2.59 17.09 50.08
CA THR A 1060 3.32 16.92 51.36
C THR A 1060 4.78 16.50 51.18
N ASP A 1061 5.08 15.69 50.15
CA ASP A 1061 6.42 15.15 49.90
C ASP A 1061 7.18 15.93 48.83
N PHE A 1062 6.46 16.76 48.06
CA PHE A 1062 7.00 17.48 46.90
C PHE A 1062 8.26 18.29 47.21
N ASN A 1063 8.27 19.12 48.26
CA ASN A 1063 9.43 19.98 48.57
C ASN A 1063 10.70 19.15 48.84
N ARG A 1064 10.56 18.04 49.58
CA ARG A 1064 11.66 17.12 49.88
C ARG A 1064 12.19 16.47 48.60
N ILE A 1065 11.29 15.95 47.76
CA ILE A 1065 11.64 15.27 46.51
C ILE A 1065 12.24 16.25 45.51
N TYR A 1066 11.68 17.45 45.36
CA TYR A 1066 12.18 18.49 44.45
C TYR A 1066 13.58 18.96 44.84
N GLU A 1067 13.81 19.24 46.13
CA GLU A 1067 15.15 19.61 46.63
C GLU A 1067 16.16 18.48 46.44
N TRP A 1068 15.75 17.23 46.62
CA TRP A 1068 16.59 16.07 46.36
C TRP A 1068 16.92 15.94 44.87
N ALA A 1069 15.90 15.94 44.01
CA ALA A 1069 16.02 15.77 42.55
C ALA A 1069 16.90 16.86 41.94
N SER A 1070 16.81 18.10 42.45
CA SER A 1070 17.66 19.20 42.02
C SER A 1070 19.15 18.93 42.21
N LYS A 1071 19.56 17.98 43.06
CA LYS A 1071 20.96 17.64 43.35
C LYS A 1071 21.46 16.40 42.63
N GLN A 1072 20.60 15.69 41.90
CA GLN A 1072 20.92 14.40 41.31
C GLN A 1072 21.53 14.52 39.90
N ASP A 1073 22.30 13.49 39.53
CA ASP A 1073 22.70 13.19 38.15
C ASP A 1073 21.86 12.01 37.65
N PHE A 1074 21.01 12.25 36.66
CA PHE A 1074 20.11 11.27 36.08
C PHE A 1074 20.78 10.34 35.06
N GLY A 1075 22.08 10.51 34.79
CA GLY A 1075 22.83 9.70 33.85
C GLY A 1075 22.84 8.20 34.21
N GLY A 1076 22.56 7.37 33.21
CA GLY A 1076 22.45 5.92 33.38
C GLY A 1076 21.04 5.41 33.66
N ARG A 1077 19.99 6.21 33.38
CA ARG A 1077 18.58 5.78 33.30
C ARG A 1077 18.07 5.03 34.54
N TRP A 1078 18.40 5.55 35.72
CA TRP A 1078 18.01 4.94 37.01
C TRP A 1078 16.73 5.54 37.60
N MET A 1079 16.29 6.71 37.14
CA MET A 1079 15.01 7.28 37.52
C MET A 1079 13.86 6.39 37.01
N PRO A 1080 12.74 6.27 37.74
CA PRO A 1080 11.65 5.40 37.31
C PRO A 1080 11.09 5.80 35.94
N GLU A 1081 11.13 4.85 35.02
CA GLU A 1081 10.70 4.99 33.63
C GLU A 1081 9.31 4.37 33.42
N ASN A 1082 8.62 4.77 32.34
CA ASN A 1082 7.42 4.05 31.92
C ASN A 1082 7.78 2.61 31.51
N SER A 1083 6.85 1.68 31.72
CA SER A 1083 7.04 0.28 31.34
C SER A 1083 6.48 0.04 29.96
N GLU A 1084 7.30 -0.54 29.07
CA GLU A 1084 6.82 -1.09 27.80
C GLU A 1084 6.03 -2.37 28.08
N ARG A 1085 4.86 -2.49 27.45
CA ARG A 1085 3.99 -3.67 27.51
C ARG A 1085 3.46 -3.98 26.13
N TYR A 1086 3.65 -5.23 25.71
CA TYR A 1086 3.27 -5.73 24.39
C TYR A 1086 2.11 -6.74 24.46
N GLU A 1087 1.70 -7.15 25.66
CA GLU A 1087 0.73 -8.22 25.89
C GLU A 1087 -0.74 -7.74 25.94
N MET A 1088 -0.96 -6.42 26.06
CA MET A 1088 -2.27 -5.78 26.17
C MET A 1088 -2.66 -5.09 24.86
N PHE A 1089 -3.95 -5.05 24.57
CA PHE A 1089 -4.50 -4.28 23.46
C PHE A 1089 -4.62 -2.78 23.80
N TYR A 1090 -4.59 -1.91 22.78
CA TYR A 1090 -4.60 -0.46 22.97
C TYR A 1090 -5.76 0.08 23.82
N ARG A 1091 -6.99 -0.41 23.61
CA ARG A 1091 -8.17 0.02 24.41
C ARG A 1091 -8.44 -0.87 25.62
N GLU A 1092 -7.54 -1.75 26.03
CA GLU A 1092 -7.65 -2.48 27.30
C GLU A 1092 -7.11 -1.67 28.48
N TYR A 1093 -6.28 -0.67 28.21
CA TYR A 1093 -5.74 0.23 29.22
C TYR A 1093 -6.87 0.84 30.07
N TYR A 1094 -6.62 0.90 31.37
CA TYR A 1094 -7.45 1.49 32.43
C TYR A 1094 -8.60 0.64 32.98
N TRP A 1095 -9.03 -0.44 32.33
CA TRP A 1095 -10.22 -1.19 32.78
C TRP A 1095 -10.15 -2.72 32.65
N SER A 1096 -9.31 -3.26 31.77
CA SER A 1096 -9.35 -4.70 31.48
C SER A 1096 -8.79 -5.55 32.63
N PRO A 1097 -9.16 -6.83 32.72
CA PRO A 1097 -8.52 -7.77 33.64
C PRO A 1097 -6.99 -7.82 33.49
N ALA A 1098 -6.48 -7.77 32.25
CA ALA A 1098 -5.04 -7.73 31.98
C ALA A 1098 -4.39 -6.47 32.58
N TYR A 1099 -4.99 -5.29 32.37
CA TYR A 1099 -4.48 -4.03 32.90
C TYR A 1099 -4.40 -4.05 34.43
N HIS A 1100 -5.42 -4.57 35.12
CA HIS A 1100 -5.44 -4.63 36.57
C HIS A 1100 -4.33 -5.50 37.17
N ILE A 1101 -3.96 -6.60 36.52
CA ILE A 1101 -2.85 -7.46 36.94
C ILE A 1101 -1.54 -6.67 36.88
N TYR A 1102 -1.23 -6.08 35.73
CA TYR A 1102 0.03 -5.38 35.55
C TYR A 1102 0.10 -4.07 36.35
N ASP A 1103 -1.00 -3.33 36.49
CA ASP A 1103 -1.00 -2.11 37.32
C ASP A 1103 -0.75 -2.43 38.79
N SER A 1104 -1.19 -3.60 39.28
CA SER A 1104 -0.86 -4.08 40.63
C SER A 1104 0.63 -4.41 40.82
N GLU A 1105 1.34 -4.74 39.74
CA GLU A 1105 2.80 -4.88 39.70
C GLU A 1105 3.51 -3.51 39.59
N GLY A 1106 2.75 -2.41 39.52
CA GLY A 1106 3.23 -1.04 39.56
C GLY A 1106 3.56 -0.45 38.19
N ILE A 1107 2.62 -0.41 37.24
CA ILE A 1107 2.83 0.26 35.93
C ILE A 1107 3.15 1.76 36.13
N THR A 1108 2.30 2.47 36.87
CA THR A 1108 2.35 3.94 36.99
C THR A 1108 2.87 4.40 38.35
N LYS A 1109 2.53 3.69 39.43
CA LYS A 1109 2.97 3.99 40.80
C LYS A 1109 4.33 3.35 41.05
N LYS A 1110 5.32 4.17 41.39
CA LYS A 1110 6.70 3.73 41.62
C LYS A 1110 7.20 4.26 42.95
N GLU A 1111 7.97 3.43 43.63
CA GLU A 1111 8.78 3.86 44.77
C GLU A 1111 10.07 4.51 44.26
N LEU A 1112 10.41 5.67 44.79
CA LEU A 1112 11.61 6.40 44.43
C LEU A 1112 12.68 6.22 45.49
N TYR A 1113 13.87 5.76 45.08
CA TYR A 1113 15.02 5.57 45.94
C TYR A 1113 16.20 6.42 45.46
N ASP A 1114 17.01 6.90 46.40
CA ASP A 1114 18.29 7.52 46.09
C ASP A 1114 19.30 6.47 45.60
N ARG A 1115 19.90 6.70 44.43
CA ARG A 1115 20.79 5.72 43.78
C ARG A 1115 22.01 5.34 44.62
N ASN A 1116 22.56 6.26 45.40
CA ASN A 1116 23.83 6.05 46.11
C ASN A 1116 23.62 5.51 47.52
N SER A 1117 22.58 6.01 48.20
CA SER A 1117 22.29 5.66 49.60
C SER A 1117 21.21 4.58 49.75
N GLU A 1118 20.50 4.24 48.69
CA GLU A 1118 19.31 3.36 48.69
C GLU A 1118 18.21 3.85 49.64
N GLU A 1119 18.23 5.14 50.01
CA GLU A 1119 17.23 5.75 50.89
C GLU A 1119 15.91 5.95 50.13
N PHE A 1120 14.78 5.55 50.75
CA PHE A 1120 13.45 5.80 50.22
C PHE A 1120 13.10 7.29 50.24
N MET A 1121 12.87 7.87 49.07
CA MET A 1121 12.57 9.30 48.89
C MET A 1121 11.08 9.62 48.95
N GLY A 1122 10.24 8.71 48.46
CA GLY A 1122 8.79 8.84 48.44
C GLY A 1122 8.16 8.06 47.31
N ASN A 1123 6.83 8.13 47.22
CA ASN A 1123 6.09 7.53 46.12
C ASN A 1123 5.87 8.56 45.02
N ILE A 1124 5.98 8.13 43.78
CA ILE A 1124 5.72 8.95 42.61
C ILE A 1124 4.74 8.23 41.66
N GLU A 1125 4.03 9.02 40.88
CA GLU A 1125 3.14 8.54 39.82
C GLU A 1125 3.66 9.01 38.48
N ILE A 1126 4.17 8.10 37.65
CA ILE A 1126 4.61 8.44 36.29
C ILE A 1126 3.38 8.86 35.47
N THR A 1127 3.51 9.92 34.67
CA THR A 1127 2.39 10.55 33.96
C THR A 1127 2.04 9.89 32.63
N ALA A 1128 2.92 9.06 32.09
CA ALA A 1128 2.80 8.45 30.76
C ALA A 1128 3.04 6.93 30.80
N ILE A 1129 2.44 6.23 29.85
CA ILE A 1129 2.59 4.80 29.60
C ILE A 1129 3.00 4.62 28.14
N TYR A 1130 3.88 3.67 27.85
CA TYR A 1130 4.31 3.38 26.47
C TYR A 1130 3.59 2.14 25.95
N TYR A 1131 2.71 2.34 24.97
CA TYR A 1131 2.07 1.27 24.23
C TYR A 1131 2.95 0.85 23.05
N LEU A 1132 3.16 -0.46 22.87
CA LEU A 1132 3.83 -1.05 21.72
C LEU A 1132 3.09 -2.31 21.28
N TRP A 1133 2.67 -2.35 20.02
CA TRP A 1133 2.21 -3.57 19.35
C TRP A 1133 3.14 -3.85 18.18
N GLU A 1134 3.85 -4.96 18.23
CA GLU A 1134 4.77 -5.38 17.17
C GLU A 1134 4.02 -5.72 15.87
N ALA A 1135 4.74 -5.78 14.75
CA ALA A 1135 4.17 -6.09 13.44
C ALA A 1135 4.14 -7.59 13.12
N GLU A 1136 4.89 -8.41 13.84
CA GLU A 1136 5.23 -9.77 13.40
C GLU A 1136 4.01 -10.68 13.16
N GLU A 1137 2.97 -10.52 13.98
CA GLU A 1137 1.77 -11.37 13.95
C GLU A 1137 0.50 -10.68 13.43
N ASP A 1138 0.39 -9.33 13.54
CA ASP A 1138 -0.75 -8.54 13.05
C ASP A 1138 -0.46 -8.01 11.64
N TYR A 1139 -0.96 -8.71 10.62
CA TYR A 1139 -0.69 -8.39 9.21
C TYR A 1139 -1.59 -7.28 8.65
N SER A 1140 -2.35 -6.59 9.51
CA SER A 1140 -3.08 -5.39 9.09
C SER A 1140 -2.19 -4.13 9.01
N LYS A 1141 -0.93 -4.24 9.42
CA LYS A 1141 0.06 -3.17 9.41
C LYS A 1141 1.42 -3.65 8.91
N GLU A 1142 2.19 -2.75 8.30
CA GLU A 1142 3.52 -3.06 7.78
C GLU A 1142 4.65 -2.83 8.81
N THR A 1143 4.40 -2.02 9.85
CA THR A 1143 5.38 -1.71 10.90
C THR A 1143 4.76 -1.72 12.30
N ALA A 1144 5.60 -1.74 13.34
CA ALA A 1144 5.16 -1.74 14.73
C ALA A 1144 4.38 -0.46 15.03
N PHE A 1145 3.29 -0.58 15.78
CA PHE A 1145 2.52 0.57 16.22
C PHE A 1145 2.91 0.88 17.66
N SER A 1146 3.25 2.15 17.95
CA SER A 1146 3.58 2.57 19.30
C SER A 1146 3.05 3.96 19.58
N CYS A 1147 2.59 4.17 20.81
CA CYS A 1147 1.93 5.40 21.22
C CYS A 1147 2.14 5.65 22.72
N LEU A 1148 2.30 6.91 23.12
CA LEU A 1148 2.27 7.34 24.50
C LEU A 1148 0.82 7.53 24.96
N LEU A 1149 0.48 6.95 26.11
CA LEU A 1149 -0.82 7.08 26.76
C LEU A 1149 -0.66 7.84 28.07
N PRO A 1150 -1.64 8.64 28.52
CA PRO A 1150 -1.62 9.19 29.87
C PRO A 1150 -1.67 8.07 30.93
N SER A 1151 -1.15 8.34 32.12
CA SER A 1151 -1.35 7.46 33.27
C SER A 1151 -2.84 7.31 33.61
N LYS A 1152 -3.23 6.20 34.24
CA LYS A 1152 -4.61 5.99 34.68
C LYS A 1152 -5.11 7.10 35.59
N GLN A 1153 -4.25 7.59 36.47
CA GLN A 1153 -4.56 8.65 37.42
C GLN A 1153 -4.95 9.94 36.71
N LEU A 1154 -4.27 10.27 35.61
CA LEU A 1154 -4.60 11.41 34.76
C LEU A 1154 -5.83 11.12 33.89
N PHE A 1155 -5.92 9.92 33.32
CA PHE A 1155 -7.07 9.53 32.51
C PHE A 1155 -8.38 9.63 33.31
N ASP A 1156 -8.43 9.01 34.48
CA ASP A 1156 -9.60 9.03 35.37
C ASP A 1156 -9.77 10.43 35.99
N GLY A 1157 -8.68 11.07 36.44
CA GLY A 1157 -8.74 12.33 37.18
C GLY A 1157 -9.10 13.57 36.36
N VAL A 1158 -8.95 13.49 35.04
CA VAL A 1158 -9.33 14.55 34.09
C VAL A 1158 -10.61 14.14 33.32
N ASP A 1159 -11.24 13.03 33.68
CA ASP A 1159 -12.43 12.48 33.01
C ASP A 1159 -12.21 12.28 31.50
N MET A 1160 -11.05 11.74 31.12
CA MET A 1160 -10.70 11.51 29.73
C MET A 1160 -11.49 10.35 29.13
N LYS A 1161 -11.70 10.42 27.81
CA LYS A 1161 -12.28 9.35 26.99
C LYS A 1161 -11.43 9.10 25.77
N PHE A 1162 -11.40 7.83 25.34
CA PHE A 1162 -10.89 7.49 24.02
C PHE A 1162 -11.76 8.15 22.94
N THR A 1163 -11.12 8.77 21.95
CA THR A 1163 -11.78 9.21 20.71
C THR A 1163 -11.73 8.10 19.65
N ASP A 1164 -12.33 8.30 18.47
CA ASP A 1164 -12.21 7.32 17.36
C ASP A 1164 -10.79 7.23 16.80
N LYS A 1165 -9.98 8.29 16.98
CA LYS A 1165 -8.58 8.33 16.57
C LYS A 1165 -7.67 7.82 17.69
N GLN A 1166 -6.73 6.94 17.34
CA GLN A 1166 -5.73 6.45 18.28
C GLN A 1166 -4.81 7.59 18.74
N GLY A 1167 -4.33 7.50 19.97
CA GLY A 1167 -3.46 8.50 20.60
C GLY A 1167 -4.15 9.82 20.98
N ILE A 1168 -5.46 9.99 20.76
CA ILE A 1168 -6.19 11.23 21.09
C ILE A 1168 -7.27 10.96 22.13
N PHE A 1169 -7.26 11.78 23.18
CA PHE A 1169 -8.18 11.72 24.32
C PHE A 1169 -8.96 13.03 24.45
N SER A 1170 -10.27 12.92 24.70
CA SER A 1170 -11.16 14.07 24.86
C SER A 1170 -11.87 14.07 26.21
N ASP A 1171 -12.44 15.21 26.58
CA ASP A 1171 -13.40 15.31 27.68
C ASP A 1171 -14.81 14.83 27.25
N ASP A 1172 -15.77 14.93 28.18
CA ASP A 1172 -17.19 14.64 27.97
C ASP A 1172 -17.85 15.46 26.85
N ASN A 1173 -17.31 16.63 26.52
CA ASN A 1173 -17.83 17.52 25.48
C ASN A 1173 -17.18 17.26 24.11
N GLY A 1174 -16.28 16.26 24.02
CA GLY A 1174 -15.53 15.94 22.81
C GLY A 1174 -14.38 16.91 22.52
N LYS A 1175 -13.99 17.76 23.47
CA LYS A 1175 -12.82 18.64 23.33
C LYS A 1175 -11.56 17.83 23.62
N VAL A 1176 -10.56 17.89 22.74
CA VAL A 1176 -9.27 17.21 22.95
C VAL A 1176 -8.60 17.77 24.21
N VAL A 1177 -8.16 16.88 25.11
CA VAL A 1177 -7.49 17.24 26.37
C VAL A 1177 -6.08 16.68 26.45
N CYS A 1178 -5.82 15.52 25.84
CA CYS A 1178 -4.50 14.90 25.80
C CYS A 1178 -4.29 14.20 24.46
N PHE A 1179 -3.10 14.26 23.87
CA PHE A 1179 -2.80 13.50 22.66
C PHE A 1179 -1.30 13.22 22.46
N ASP A 1180 -1.00 12.15 21.72
CA ASP A 1180 0.33 11.85 21.19
C ASP A 1180 0.52 12.46 19.80
N THR A 1181 1.56 13.27 19.64
CA THR A 1181 1.85 14.00 18.39
C THR A 1181 2.30 13.11 17.23
N SER A 1182 2.77 11.88 17.47
CA SER A 1182 3.13 10.97 16.36
C SER A 1182 1.91 10.57 15.53
N GLU A 1183 0.75 10.42 16.19
CA GLU A 1183 -0.50 9.97 15.58
C GLU A 1183 -1.27 11.07 14.85
N VAL A 1184 -0.97 12.34 15.15
CA VAL A 1184 -1.69 13.48 14.56
C VAL A 1184 -1.02 13.96 13.27
N GLU A 1185 0.31 14.02 13.21
CA GLU A 1185 1.03 14.68 12.10
C GLU A 1185 2.34 14.00 11.64
N LYS A 1186 2.56 12.71 11.94
CA LYS A 1186 3.85 12.01 11.66
C LYS A 1186 5.05 12.83 12.17
N SER A 1187 5.03 13.14 13.46
CA SER A 1187 6.05 13.95 14.13
C SER A 1187 6.79 13.15 15.21
N LYS A 1188 7.86 13.72 15.76
CA LYS A 1188 8.50 13.19 16.98
C LYS A 1188 7.46 13.04 18.09
N LYS A 1189 7.64 12.04 18.97
CA LYS A 1189 6.67 11.69 20.03
C LYS A 1189 6.68 12.72 21.17
N TYR A 1190 5.52 13.34 21.39
CA TYR A 1190 5.20 14.18 22.54
C TYR A 1190 3.82 13.77 23.04
N LEU A 1191 3.71 13.43 24.32
CA LEU A 1191 2.41 13.31 24.98
C LEU A 1191 2.02 14.67 25.56
N LEU A 1192 1.13 15.38 24.88
CA LEU A 1192 0.71 16.72 25.26
C LEU A 1192 -0.62 16.68 26.01
N ILE A 1193 -0.72 17.40 27.14
CA ILE A 1193 -1.97 17.61 27.90
C ILE A 1193 -2.30 19.09 27.98
N ARG A 1194 -3.60 19.45 27.95
CA ARG A 1194 -4.03 20.84 28.14
C ARG A 1194 -3.65 21.33 29.54
N LYS A 1195 -3.01 22.50 29.58
CA LYS A 1195 -2.47 23.08 30.82
C LYS A 1195 -3.54 23.35 31.87
N ASP A 1196 -4.70 23.88 31.46
CA ASP A 1196 -5.82 24.17 32.37
C ASP A 1196 -6.42 22.91 33.01
N ALA A 1197 -6.52 21.82 32.23
CA ALA A 1197 -6.99 20.53 32.71
C ALA A 1197 -6.03 19.91 33.74
N LEU A 1198 -4.72 19.91 33.45
CA LEU A 1198 -3.71 19.39 34.38
C LEU A 1198 -3.64 20.21 35.67
N LEU A 1199 -3.66 21.54 35.58
CA LEU A 1199 -3.62 22.42 36.75
C LEU A 1199 -4.82 22.19 37.68
N SER A 1200 -6.01 21.99 37.10
CA SER A 1200 -7.23 21.70 37.87
C SER A 1200 -7.09 20.36 38.59
N TYR A 1201 -6.65 19.32 37.89
CA TYR A 1201 -6.40 18.00 38.48
C TYR A 1201 -5.40 18.04 39.64
N LEU A 1202 -4.24 18.69 39.45
CA LEU A 1202 -3.20 18.78 40.48
C LEU A 1202 -3.71 19.49 41.74
N LYS A 1203 -4.46 20.58 41.57
CA LYS A 1203 -5.03 21.35 42.67
C LYS A 1203 -6.09 20.57 43.44
N ASP A 1204 -7.02 19.93 42.73
CA ASP A 1204 -8.16 19.23 43.34
C ASP A 1204 -7.72 17.96 44.09
N ASN A 1205 -6.57 17.39 43.72
CA ASN A 1205 -6.02 16.17 44.31
C ASN A 1205 -4.87 16.42 45.30
N HIS A 1206 -4.51 17.67 45.61
CA HIS A 1206 -3.36 18.02 46.47
C HIS A 1206 -2.03 17.42 45.98
N LYS A 1207 -1.77 17.57 44.68
CA LYS A 1207 -0.58 17.03 44.00
C LYS A 1207 0.23 18.10 43.30
N ARG A 1208 1.50 17.81 43.05
CA ARG A 1208 2.43 18.65 42.31
C ARG A 1208 3.15 17.82 41.25
N ILE A 1209 3.43 18.43 40.10
CA ILE A 1209 4.15 17.77 39.00
C ILE A 1209 5.64 18.12 39.06
N LEU A 1210 6.46 17.14 38.74
CA LEU A 1210 7.91 17.23 38.61
C LEU A 1210 8.31 16.71 37.23
N TRP A 1211 9.07 17.49 36.48
CA TRP A 1211 9.76 17.01 35.29
C TRP A 1211 11.23 16.77 35.61
N TYR A 1212 11.74 15.64 35.17
CA TYR A 1212 13.16 15.34 35.17
C TYR A 1212 13.62 15.16 33.72
N VAL A 1213 14.77 15.77 33.42
CA VAL A 1213 15.37 15.78 32.08
C VAL A 1213 16.67 15.02 32.14
N LEU A 1214 16.81 14.03 31.27
CA LEU A 1214 18.09 13.39 30.97
C LEU A 1214 18.47 13.75 29.55
N GLY A 1215 19.70 14.16 29.32
CA GLY A 1215 20.21 14.40 27.97
C GLY A 1215 21.67 14.04 27.84
N GLU A 1216 22.10 13.85 26.60
CA GLU A 1216 23.51 13.61 26.30
C GLU A 1216 23.94 14.38 25.05
N ARG A 1217 25.21 14.83 25.05
CA ARG A 1217 25.95 15.21 23.84
C ARG A 1217 26.91 14.10 23.48
N ASN A 1218 26.67 13.45 22.35
CA ASN A 1218 27.48 12.33 21.88
C ASN A 1218 27.93 12.55 20.43
N ILE A 1219 28.99 11.85 20.04
CA ILE A 1219 29.44 11.74 18.66
C ILE A 1219 29.05 10.35 18.14
N ILE A 1220 28.20 10.31 17.11
CA ILE A 1220 27.77 9.07 16.48
C ILE A 1220 28.77 8.70 15.37
N GLY A 1221 28.97 7.40 15.13
CA GLY A 1221 29.85 6.90 14.05
C GLY A 1221 31.31 6.64 14.44
N LEU A 1222 31.74 6.99 15.67
CA LEU A 1222 33.08 6.63 16.17
C LEU A 1222 33.09 5.21 16.77
N HIS A 1223 33.83 4.29 16.17
CA HIS A 1223 33.97 2.91 16.67
C HIS A 1223 35.11 2.72 17.69
N ASN A 1224 36.08 3.63 17.73
CA ASN A 1224 37.21 3.61 18.68
C ASN A 1224 37.49 5.03 19.18
N TYR A 1225 37.18 5.30 20.44
CA TYR A 1225 37.56 6.55 21.10
C TYR A 1225 39.08 6.57 21.36
N PRO A 1226 39.82 7.63 20.98
CA PRO A 1226 41.21 7.84 21.42
C PRO A 1226 41.33 7.78 22.95
N GLU A 1227 42.47 7.32 23.49
CA GLU A 1227 42.71 7.23 24.95
C GLU A 1227 42.52 8.57 25.71
N ASN A 1228 42.51 9.71 25.00
CA ASN A 1228 42.30 11.06 25.55
C ASN A 1228 41.01 11.74 25.03
N PHE A 1229 40.03 10.98 24.53
CA PHE A 1229 38.76 11.56 24.09
C PHE A 1229 37.94 12.02 25.31
N PRO A 1230 37.33 13.22 25.29
CA PRO A 1230 36.55 13.70 26.42
C PRO A 1230 35.35 12.80 26.70
N SER A 1231 35.11 12.59 27.99
CA SER A 1231 33.87 12.10 28.59
C SER A 1231 32.65 12.82 28.02
N TRP A 1232 31.64 12.08 27.55
CA TRP A 1232 30.41 12.67 27.03
C TRP A 1232 29.67 13.49 28.10
N LEU A 1233 29.06 14.60 27.67
CA LEU A 1233 28.33 15.51 28.55
C LEU A 1233 26.96 14.91 28.88
N VAL A 1234 26.76 14.54 30.14
CA VAL A 1234 25.44 14.18 30.67
C VAL A 1234 24.75 15.44 31.18
N ILE A 1235 23.51 15.63 30.77
CA ILE A 1235 22.65 16.76 31.10
C ILE A 1235 21.54 16.24 32.00
N SER A 1236 21.38 16.86 33.17
CA SER A 1236 20.33 16.55 34.14
C SER A 1236 19.53 17.80 34.48
N GLY A 1237 18.22 17.76 34.31
CA GLY A 1237 17.33 18.89 34.57
C GLY A 1237 16.21 18.54 35.53
N ASN A 1238 15.77 19.51 36.32
CA ASN A 1238 14.67 19.35 37.26
C ASN A 1238 13.75 20.57 37.19
N TYR A 1239 12.48 20.36 36.86
CA TYR A 1239 11.49 21.41 36.56
C TYR A 1239 10.15 21.15 37.25
N THR A 1240 9.37 22.20 37.50
CA THR A 1240 8.01 22.14 38.08
C THR A 1240 7.19 23.36 37.67
N LEU A 1241 5.92 23.41 38.09
CA LEU A 1241 5.06 24.59 37.95
C LEU A 1241 5.21 25.53 39.15
N SER A 1242 5.39 26.81 38.86
CA SER A 1242 5.38 27.91 39.83
C SER A 1242 3.96 28.14 40.39
N GLY A 1243 3.84 28.99 41.41
CA GLY A 1243 2.53 29.36 41.97
C GLY A 1243 1.58 30.02 40.98
N ASP A 1244 2.13 30.66 39.94
CA ASP A 1244 1.39 31.29 38.84
C ASP A 1244 1.16 30.33 37.65
N GLY A 1245 1.60 29.07 37.77
CA GLY A 1245 1.42 28.03 36.76
C GLY A 1245 2.44 28.07 35.61
N GLU A 1246 3.57 28.76 35.75
CA GLU A 1246 4.64 28.78 34.74
C GLU A 1246 5.66 27.65 34.99
N VAL A 1247 6.19 27.05 33.93
CA VAL A 1247 7.28 26.06 34.05
C VAL A 1247 8.57 26.76 34.52
N THR A 1248 9.14 26.26 35.61
CA THR A 1248 10.37 26.78 36.22
C THR A 1248 11.30 25.65 36.63
N GLY A 1249 12.60 25.83 36.46
CA GLY A 1249 13.60 24.81 36.81
C GLY A 1249 15.00 25.20 36.38
N SER A 1250 15.89 24.22 36.30
CA SER A 1250 17.27 24.44 35.83
C SER A 1250 17.90 23.17 35.31
N LEU A 1251 18.82 23.32 34.34
CA LEU A 1251 19.74 22.28 33.89
C LEU A 1251 21.03 22.28 34.73
N ARG A 1252 21.63 21.10 34.81
CA ARG A 1252 22.98 20.85 35.30
C ARG A 1252 23.69 19.91 34.33
N THR A 1253 25.00 20.03 34.28
CA THR A 1253 25.84 19.20 33.43
C THR A 1253 26.89 18.49 34.26
N SER A 1254 27.26 17.29 33.81
CA SER A 1254 28.38 16.53 34.37
C SER A 1254 29.08 15.75 33.26
N HIS A 1255 30.39 15.62 33.38
CA HIS A 1255 31.21 14.83 32.47
C HIS A 1255 31.42 13.43 33.05
N LYS A 1256 31.17 12.37 32.27
CA LYS A 1256 31.37 10.96 32.68
C LYS A 1256 32.45 10.23 31.91
#